data_AF-A0AAW9SQ92-F1
#
_entry.id   AF-A0AAW9SQ92-F1
#
_cell.length_a   1.000
_cell.length_b   1.000
_cell.length_c   1.000
_cell.angle_alpha   90.00
_cell.angle_beta   90.00
_cell.angle_gamma   90.00
#
_symmetry.space_group_name_H-M   'P 1'
#
loop_
_entity.id
_entity.type
_entity.pdbx_description
1 polymer ?
#
loop_
_entity_poly.entity_id
_entity_poly.type
_entity_poly.pdbx_seq_one_letter_code
_entity_poly.pdbx_strand_id
1 'polypeptide(L)'
;MTHAASQSALNALLTRNAERLTATDGRLLDVLLQDPMRAALENGKEISDRAGVHPASAVRLAQRLGFDGYPAFRAFLRANLTEGGRDFGTASARMAARLVRAEDGLLASVVEGEIAALEALRDTVTDARIRACAEVLRGARRVFLFGQGHAASLSKLAALRLGRSGYDARDLGAERDRMALGAAGAGAGGCPLAVLLPQAPCHHADPCRDRPQPGRHPAGADRRWRHPDPPCPGPFHRRLARAHRRDTVADGAHGRRQCRDPRPCADRRRALCWRRWTSTANSAPRCRPNGSRRARHNNKKPPNPNAANKRKTPMFDTLKTALATSLLALTAGTATADVTVEFWHSFSGDSGAVLDEIVADFEAAKPGIEIDAQHIGNYNDIVTKLQAAIPARRAPDAVIMEVTRYGLFADRGVLTDLTGYLDADPLKDDLFDFAREVGVYEGKNFIVPFNSSTPVLYVNTALFAEAGMEEIPPLTDFDEILSAAQTVQAELGGEGIFGMAAPGQFARWGLIMANDSDLIDSVSGEILIDAPNTIEAYEWMASLVHEHKVASVDGVSKENNDRDAFLAGKAAMMMNSTGNYRRSKDALGDDLLVLPMPCNKTCAAPIGGAGIGILSTSDDAVKDAAYQFISFAAGAESNAKWFAGTGYMPINRNTADQPLAAKALEGEPGITVAIEQLDVARGRPRPPVVTWMRASEYDVWQAISLGQRDAEEALTDFATRTRNEAARTN
;
A
#
# COMPACT_ATOMS: atom_id res chain seq x y z
N MET A 1 12.74 -25.47 -27.58
CA MET A 1 14.01 -24.75 -27.32
C MET A 1 14.05 -24.08 -25.94
N THR A 2 12.91 -23.72 -25.33
CA THR A 2 12.83 -23.05 -24.00
C THR A 2 13.53 -23.80 -22.85
N HIS A 3 13.45 -25.13 -22.79
CA HIS A 3 14.04 -25.93 -21.71
C HIS A 3 15.58 -25.85 -21.62
N ALA A 4 16.26 -25.49 -22.72
CA ALA A 4 17.72 -25.38 -22.78
C ALA A 4 18.23 -24.02 -22.27
N ALA A 5 17.43 -22.96 -22.36
CA ALA A 5 17.84 -21.61 -21.94
C ALA A 5 17.83 -21.46 -20.40
N SER A 6 16.83 -22.03 -19.71
CA SER A 6 16.77 -22.05 -18.25
C SER A 6 17.86 -22.94 -17.64
N GLN A 7 18.11 -24.11 -18.22
CA GLN A 7 19.27 -24.95 -17.86
C GLN A 7 20.60 -24.25 -18.15
N SER A 8 20.72 -23.46 -19.22
CA SER A 8 21.93 -22.69 -19.54
C SER A 8 22.29 -21.68 -18.44
N ALA A 9 21.32 -20.93 -17.91
CA ALA A 9 21.56 -19.95 -16.84
C ALA A 9 22.03 -20.61 -15.53
N LEU A 10 21.38 -21.71 -15.13
CA LEU A 10 21.77 -22.49 -13.95
C LEU A 10 23.14 -23.16 -14.16
N ASN A 11 23.38 -23.79 -15.30
CA ASN A 11 24.69 -24.40 -15.61
C ASN A 11 25.82 -23.35 -15.62
N ALA A 12 25.61 -22.17 -16.20
CA ALA A 12 26.60 -21.09 -16.17
C ALA A 12 26.90 -20.59 -14.74
N LEU A 13 25.89 -20.55 -13.87
CA LEU A 13 26.07 -20.24 -12.45
C LEU A 13 26.87 -21.33 -11.71
N LEU A 14 26.63 -22.60 -12.02
CA LEU A 14 27.34 -23.75 -11.44
C LEU A 14 28.79 -23.83 -11.93
N THR A 15 29.04 -23.69 -13.23
CA THR A 15 30.40 -23.67 -13.80
C THR A 15 31.25 -22.55 -13.21
N ARG A 16 30.69 -21.35 -13.00
CA ARG A 16 31.40 -20.21 -12.38
C ARG A 16 31.75 -20.42 -10.89
N ASN A 17 31.08 -21.33 -10.20
CA ASN A 17 31.28 -21.59 -8.77
C ASN A 17 31.82 -22.99 -8.45
N ALA A 18 32.19 -23.79 -9.47
CA ALA A 18 32.53 -25.20 -9.32
C ALA A 18 33.61 -25.49 -8.28
N GLU A 19 34.65 -24.65 -8.19
CA GLU A 19 35.75 -24.77 -7.21
C GLU A 19 35.33 -24.54 -5.75
N ARG A 20 34.14 -23.96 -5.52
CA ARG A 20 33.60 -23.62 -4.19
C ARG A 20 32.61 -24.67 -3.67
N LEU A 21 32.26 -25.66 -4.48
CA LEU A 21 31.27 -26.69 -4.16
C LEU A 21 31.90 -27.89 -3.45
N THR A 22 31.21 -28.38 -2.43
CA THR A 22 31.60 -29.56 -1.63
C THR A 22 30.82 -30.81 -2.06
N ALA A 23 31.27 -31.99 -1.64
CA ALA A 23 30.53 -33.25 -1.87
C ALA A 23 29.11 -33.28 -1.25
N THR A 24 28.81 -32.39 -0.31
CA THR A 24 27.46 -32.20 0.25
C THR A 24 26.61 -31.30 -0.66
N ASP A 25 27.23 -30.29 -1.26
CA ASP A 25 26.59 -29.41 -2.25
C ASP A 25 26.24 -30.20 -3.52
N GLY A 26 27.08 -31.15 -3.95
CA GLY A 26 26.79 -32.05 -5.06
C GLY A 26 25.47 -32.81 -4.88
N ARG A 27 25.24 -33.43 -3.71
CA ARG A 27 23.98 -34.15 -3.42
C ARG A 27 22.74 -33.23 -3.41
N LEU A 28 22.89 -32.00 -2.93
CA LEU A 28 21.82 -31.01 -3.01
C LEU A 28 21.54 -30.62 -4.47
N LEU A 29 22.58 -30.40 -5.26
CA LEU A 29 22.47 -30.08 -6.68
C LEU A 29 21.86 -31.23 -7.50
N ASP A 30 22.18 -32.49 -7.20
CA ASP A 30 21.53 -33.65 -7.82
C ASP A 30 20.01 -33.64 -7.58
N VAL A 31 19.56 -33.39 -6.35
CA VAL A 31 18.12 -33.28 -6.02
C VAL A 31 17.45 -32.07 -6.69
N LEU A 32 18.15 -30.93 -6.74
CA LEU A 32 17.69 -29.71 -7.42
C LEU A 32 17.58 -29.90 -8.95
N LEU A 33 18.47 -30.67 -9.57
CA LEU A 33 18.52 -30.90 -11.01
C LEU A 33 17.59 -32.05 -11.47
N GLN A 34 17.34 -33.05 -10.61
CA GLN A 34 16.42 -34.15 -10.89
C GLN A 34 14.95 -33.71 -10.94
N ASP A 35 14.53 -32.76 -10.09
CA ASP A 35 13.18 -32.19 -10.12
C ASP A 35 13.21 -30.66 -9.87
N PRO A 36 13.56 -29.86 -10.89
CA PRO A 36 13.78 -28.42 -10.75
C PRO A 36 12.51 -27.64 -10.42
N MET A 37 11.35 -28.12 -10.87
CA MET A 37 10.06 -27.46 -10.64
C MET A 37 9.62 -27.62 -9.18
N ARG A 38 9.74 -28.83 -8.64
CA ARG A 38 9.47 -29.08 -7.23
C ARG A 38 10.49 -28.39 -6.33
N ALA A 39 11.75 -28.40 -6.71
CA ALA A 39 12.83 -27.70 -6.00
C ALA A 39 12.66 -26.18 -5.98
N ALA A 40 12.06 -25.59 -7.02
CA ALA A 40 11.68 -24.18 -7.00
C ALA A 40 10.55 -23.90 -5.97
N LEU A 41 9.67 -24.85 -5.69
CA LEU A 41 8.53 -24.67 -4.78
C LEU A 41 8.88 -24.94 -3.31
N GLU A 42 9.64 -25.99 -3.02
CA GLU A 42 10.03 -26.43 -1.67
C GLU A 42 10.93 -25.42 -0.93
N ASN A 43 11.09 -25.56 0.39
CA ASN A 43 11.97 -24.75 1.23
C ASN A 43 13.34 -25.43 1.48
N GLY A 44 14.27 -24.70 2.09
CA GLY A 44 15.66 -25.18 2.27
C GLY A 44 15.79 -26.38 3.21
N LYS A 45 14.85 -26.55 4.14
CA LYS A 45 14.77 -27.74 5.00
C LYS A 45 14.29 -28.94 4.18
N GLU A 46 13.18 -28.81 3.46
CA GLU A 46 12.61 -29.88 2.63
C GLU A 46 13.60 -30.43 1.59
N ILE A 47 14.36 -29.54 0.92
CA ILE A 47 15.38 -29.95 -0.06
C ILE A 47 16.61 -30.58 0.61
N SER A 48 16.99 -30.13 1.81
CA SER A 48 18.06 -30.78 2.57
C SER A 48 17.67 -32.17 3.08
N ASP A 49 16.44 -32.30 3.57
CA ASP A 49 15.86 -33.57 4.03
C ASP A 49 15.78 -34.57 2.86
N ARG A 50 15.31 -34.14 1.67
CA ARG A 50 15.32 -34.94 0.43
C ARG A 50 16.72 -35.37 -0.02
N ALA A 51 17.73 -34.51 0.15
CA ALA A 51 19.12 -34.83 -0.19
C ALA A 51 19.86 -35.65 0.88
N GLY A 52 19.20 -35.98 2.00
CA GLY A 52 19.80 -36.72 3.11
C GLY A 52 20.92 -35.95 3.81
N VAL A 53 20.80 -34.62 3.90
CA VAL A 53 21.82 -33.74 4.49
C VAL A 53 21.22 -32.82 5.55
N HIS A 54 22.06 -32.30 6.45
CA HIS A 54 21.63 -31.42 7.53
C HIS A 54 20.89 -30.16 6.99
N PRO A 55 19.76 -29.71 7.57
CA PRO A 55 18.92 -28.61 7.05
C PRO A 55 19.66 -27.30 6.67
N ALA A 56 20.65 -26.89 7.45
CA ALA A 56 21.49 -25.73 7.15
C ALA A 56 22.36 -25.86 5.86
N SER A 57 22.37 -27.02 5.19
CA SER A 57 23.22 -27.26 4.01
C SER A 57 22.69 -26.56 2.76
N ALA A 58 21.37 -26.48 2.57
CA ALA A 58 20.77 -25.71 1.48
C ALA A 58 21.10 -24.20 1.60
N VAL A 59 21.11 -23.65 2.82
CA VAL A 59 21.51 -22.25 3.06
C VAL A 59 22.98 -22.02 2.72
N ARG A 60 23.87 -22.93 3.14
CA ARG A 60 25.31 -22.86 2.78
C ARG A 60 25.56 -23.00 1.28
N LEU A 61 24.79 -23.83 0.57
CA LEU A 61 24.84 -23.94 -0.89
C LEU A 61 24.48 -22.60 -1.54
N ALA A 62 23.36 -21.99 -1.14
CA ALA A 62 22.95 -20.68 -1.66
C ALA A 62 24.00 -19.59 -1.43
N GLN A 63 24.60 -19.53 -0.23
CA GLN A 63 25.67 -18.59 0.10
C GLN A 63 26.96 -18.83 -0.70
N ARG A 64 27.33 -20.09 -0.97
CA ARG A 64 28.45 -20.43 -1.86
C ARG A 64 28.20 -20.03 -3.31
N LEU A 65 26.96 -20.08 -3.76
CA LEU A 65 26.52 -19.63 -5.09
C LEU A 65 26.31 -18.11 -5.20
N GLY A 66 26.50 -17.36 -4.10
CA GLY A 66 26.46 -15.88 -4.09
C GLY A 66 25.11 -15.26 -3.70
N PHE A 67 24.22 -16.00 -3.05
CA PHE A 67 22.92 -15.50 -2.56
C PHE A 67 22.92 -15.41 -1.03
N ASP A 68 22.25 -14.40 -0.47
CA ASP A 68 22.24 -14.15 0.99
C ASP A 68 21.70 -15.33 1.82
N GLY A 69 20.80 -16.12 1.20
CA GLY A 69 20.32 -17.39 1.75
C GLY A 69 19.49 -18.20 0.75
N TYR A 70 19.02 -19.36 1.20
CA TYR A 70 18.20 -20.24 0.35
C TYR A 70 16.91 -19.60 -0.20
N PRO A 71 16.19 -18.71 0.52
CA PRO A 71 15.03 -18.02 -0.05
C PRO A 71 15.36 -17.19 -1.30
N ALA A 72 16.51 -16.50 -1.31
CA ALA A 72 16.96 -15.70 -2.46
C ALA A 72 17.38 -16.60 -3.64
N PHE A 73 18.12 -17.69 -3.37
CA PHE A 73 18.43 -18.69 -4.39
C PHE A 73 17.17 -19.38 -4.93
N ARG A 74 16.17 -19.65 -4.09
CA ARG A 74 14.86 -20.18 -4.51
C ARG A 74 14.07 -19.19 -5.35
N ALA A 75 14.10 -17.90 -5.02
CA ALA A 75 13.50 -16.86 -5.85
C ALA A 75 14.15 -16.79 -7.24
N PHE A 76 15.49 -16.88 -7.29
CA PHE A 76 16.23 -17.03 -8.56
C PHE A 76 15.84 -18.30 -9.32
N LEU A 77 15.72 -19.46 -8.65
CA LEU A 77 15.26 -20.70 -9.28
C LEU A 77 13.82 -20.58 -9.80
N ARG A 78 12.90 -19.95 -9.07
CA ARG A 78 11.53 -19.66 -9.55
C ARG A 78 11.55 -18.76 -10.79
N ALA A 79 12.26 -17.64 -10.75
CA ALA A 79 12.35 -16.70 -11.87
C ALA A 79 12.99 -17.32 -13.14
N ASN A 80 13.85 -18.33 -13.00
CA ASN A 80 14.52 -18.97 -14.15
C ASN A 80 13.88 -20.30 -14.59
N LEU A 81 13.18 -21.03 -13.71
CA LEU A 81 12.58 -22.34 -14.00
C LEU A 81 11.06 -22.28 -14.16
N THR A 82 10.34 -21.52 -13.32
CA THR A 82 8.88 -21.39 -13.41
C THR A 82 8.42 -20.27 -14.36
N GLU A 83 9.25 -19.24 -14.59
CA GLU A 83 8.91 -18.09 -15.45
C GLU A 83 9.51 -18.17 -16.87
N GLY A 84 9.85 -19.38 -17.34
CA GLY A 84 10.20 -19.64 -18.76
C GLY A 84 9.03 -19.47 -19.75
N GLY A 85 7.95 -18.79 -19.37
CA GLY A 85 6.73 -18.65 -20.16
C GLY A 85 5.56 -17.95 -19.45
N ARG A 86 5.73 -16.66 -19.08
CA ARG A 86 4.65 -15.64 -19.06
C ARG A 86 5.23 -14.23 -18.82
N ASP A 87 4.44 -13.23 -19.21
CA ASP A 87 4.80 -11.81 -19.39
C ASP A 87 5.72 -11.18 -18.33
N PHE A 88 6.70 -10.38 -18.80
CA PHE A 88 7.57 -9.54 -17.97
C PHE A 88 6.78 -8.43 -17.25
N GLY A 89 6.16 -8.76 -16.11
CA GLY A 89 5.16 -7.90 -15.44
C GLY A 89 5.67 -6.58 -14.88
N THR A 90 6.92 -6.49 -14.40
CA THR A 90 7.43 -5.27 -13.74
C THR A 90 8.47 -4.53 -14.59
N ALA A 91 8.40 -3.19 -14.58
CA ALA A 91 9.40 -2.34 -15.24
C ALA A 91 10.81 -2.59 -14.66
N SER A 92 10.90 -2.81 -13.35
CA SER A 92 12.13 -3.11 -12.62
C SER A 92 12.79 -4.42 -13.07
N ALA A 93 12.03 -5.49 -13.32
CA ALA A 93 12.59 -6.74 -13.85
C ALA A 93 13.09 -6.58 -15.30
N ARG A 94 12.36 -5.82 -16.13
CA ARG A 94 12.82 -5.47 -17.49
C ARG A 94 14.07 -4.61 -17.46
N MET A 95 14.18 -3.68 -16.51
CA MET A 95 15.36 -2.83 -16.33
C MET A 95 16.55 -3.63 -15.82
N ALA A 96 16.38 -4.48 -14.80
CA ALA A 96 17.42 -5.35 -14.26
C ALA A 96 17.97 -6.32 -15.34
N ALA A 97 17.09 -6.94 -16.13
CA ALA A 97 17.49 -7.82 -17.22
C ALA A 97 18.23 -7.09 -18.37
N ARG A 98 17.99 -5.78 -18.56
CA ARG A 98 18.73 -4.92 -19.50
C ARG A 98 20.07 -4.45 -18.90
N LEU A 99 20.09 -4.02 -17.65
CA LEU A 99 21.30 -3.66 -16.90
C LEU A 99 22.34 -4.79 -16.86
N VAL A 100 21.90 -6.04 -16.69
CA VAL A 100 22.77 -7.23 -16.68
C VAL A 100 23.33 -7.58 -18.08
N ARG A 101 22.79 -6.99 -19.16
CA ARG A 101 23.23 -7.23 -20.55
C ARG A 101 24.04 -6.08 -21.16
N ALA A 102 24.20 -4.96 -20.46
CA ALA A 102 24.82 -3.75 -20.98
C ALA A 102 26.34 -3.73 -20.71
N GLU A 103 27.13 -4.46 -21.51
CA GLU A 103 28.59 -4.44 -21.39
C GLU A 103 29.20 -3.09 -21.84
N ASP A 104 28.64 -2.45 -22.88
CA ASP A 104 29.11 -1.16 -23.44
C ASP A 104 28.25 0.07 -23.05
N GLY A 105 27.50 -0.03 -21.95
CA GLY A 105 26.74 1.08 -21.36
C GLY A 105 25.26 1.13 -21.73
N LEU A 106 24.47 1.78 -20.86
CA LEU A 106 23.00 1.67 -20.85
C LEU A 106 22.34 2.18 -22.15
N LEU A 107 22.86 3.28 -22.72
CA LEU A 107 22.31 3.86 -23.94
C LEU A 107 22.60 2.99 -25.17
N ALA A 108 23.80 2.42 -25.28
CA ALA A 108 24.16 1.51 -26.37
C ALA A 108 23.27 0.25 -26.32
N SER A 109 23.14 -0.36 -25.14
CA SER A 109 22.26 -1.51 -24.90
C SER A 109 20.79 -1.25 -25.28
N VAL A 110 20.27 -0.04 -25.02
CA VAL A 110 18.91 0.34 -25.44
C VAL A 110 18.84 0.52 -26.96
N VAL A 111 19.77 1.25 -27.56
CA VAL A 111 19.78 1.51 -29.01
C VAL A 111 19.93 0.21 -29.81
N GLU A 112 20.84 -0.68 -29.44
CA GLU A 112 21.01 -1.99 -30.07
C GLU A 112 19.79 -2.90 -29.88
N GLY A 113 19.17 -2.88 -28.70
CA GLY A 113 17.95 -3.63 -28.42
C GLY A 113 16.77 -3.20 -29.30
N GLU A 114 16.60 -1.89 -29.52
CA GLU A 114 15.56 -1.36 -30.40
C GLU A 114 15.91 -1.55 -31.89
N ILE A 115 17.19 -1.46 -32.30
CA ILE A 115 17.65 -1.81 -33.66
C ILE A 115 17.32 -3.28 -33.96
N ALA A 116 17.71 -4.21 -33.08
CA ALA A 116 17.44 -5.64 -33.28
C ALA A 116 15.93 -5.95 -33.34
N ALA A 117 15.11 -5.24 -32.56
CA ALA A 117 13.66 -5.37 -32.61
C ALA A 117 13.06 -4.85 -33.95
N LEU A 118 13.58 -3.73 -34.47
CA LEU A 118 13.17 -3.17 -35.75
C LEU A 118 13.64 -4.01 -36.95
N GLU A 119 14.83 -4.59 -36.89
CA GLU A 119 15.33 -5.52 -37.91
C GLU A 119 14.49 -6.81 -37.95
N ALA A 120 14.19 -7.39 -36.79
CA ALA A 120 13.31 -8.56 -36.69
C ALA A 120 11.86 -8.31 -37.18
N LEU A 121 11.41 -7.05 -37.20
CA LEU A 121 10.10 -6.69 -37.74
C LEU A 121 10.02 -6.94 -39.26
N ARG A 122 11.11 -6.70 -39.98
CA ARG A 122 11.20 -6.88 -41.44
C ARG A 122 11.03 -8.34 -41.85
N ASP A 123 11.53 -9.26 -41.02
CA ASP A 123 11.56 -10.69 -41.31
C ASP A 123 10.30 -11.42 -40.76
N THR A 124 9.51 -10.77 -39.89
CA THR A 124 8.29 -11.35 -39.31
C THR A 124 7.01 -11.01 -40.09
N VAL A 125 6.93 -9.87 -40.77
CA VAL A 125 5.74 -9.44 -41.54
C VAL A 125 6.03 -9.42 -43.04
N THR A 126 5.84 -10.55 -43.70
CA THR A 126 6.08 -10.67 -45.15
C THR A 126 4.93 -10.10 -45.99
N ASP A 127 5.26 -9.64 -47.20
CA ASP A 127 4.31 -9.23 -48.25
C ASP A 127 3.14 -10.19 -48.45
N ALA A 128 3.40 -11.50 -48.39
CA ALA A 128 2.38 -12.54 -48.52
C ALA A 128 1.38 -12.51 -47.34
N ARG A 129 1.86 -12.29 -46.11
CA ARG A 129 0.99 -12.13 -44.92
C ARG A 129 0.17 -10.84 -44.98
N ILE A 130 0.75 -9.75 -45.48
CA ILE A 130 0.05 -8.47 -45.68
C ILE A 130 -1.08 -8.65 -46.70
N ARG A 131 -0.81 -9.25 -47.86
CA ARG A 131 -1.83 -9.52 -48.90
C ARG A 131 -2.92 -10.48 -48.41
N ALA A 132 -2.56 -11.54 -47.70
CA ALA A 132 -3.53 -12.47 -47.12
C ALA A 132 -4.46 -11.77 -46.10
N CYS A 133 -3.90 -10.90 -45.24
CA CYS A 133 -4.68 -10.09 -44.31
C CYS A 133 -5.61 -9.11 -45.04
N ALA A 134 -5.12 -8.44 -46.09
CA ALA A 134 -5.91 -7.52 -46.90
C ALA A 134 -7.11 -8.21 -47.60
N GLU A 135 -6.94 -9.42 -48.15
CA GLU A 135 -8.04 -10.18 -48.74
C GLU A 135 -9.07 -10.64 -47.70
N VAL A 136 -8.62 -11.08 -46.52
CA VAL A 136 -9.51 -11.43 -45.40
C VAL A 136 -10.32 -10.21 -44.93
N LEU A 137 -9.70 -9.03 -44.85
CA LEU A 137 -10.40 -7.78 -44.52
C LEU A 137 -11.38 -7.36 -45.63
N ARG A 138 -11.02 -7.50 -46.91
CA ARG A 138 -11.88 -7.16 -48.06
C ARG A 138 -13.16 -7.99 -48.10
N GLY A 139 -13.12 -9.23 -47.63
CA GLY A 139 -14.30 -10.10 -47.47
C GLY A 139 -15.11 -9.88 -46.18
N ALA A 140 -14.61 -9.06 -45.24
CA ALA A 140 -15.21 -8.90 -43.92
C ALA A 140 -16.41 -7.92 -43.93
N ARG A 141 -17.58 -8.41 -43.53
CA ARG A 141 -18.78 -7.57 -43.34
C ARG A 141 -18.70 -6.68 -42.10
N ARG A 142 -17.93 -7.10 -41.09
CA ARG A 142 -17.61 -6.38 -39.85
C ARG A 142 -16.25 -6.84 -39.36
N VAL A 143 -15.45 -5.92 -38.83
CA VAL A 143 -14.10 -6.20 -38.31
C VAL A 143 -14.08 -5.90 -36.81
N PHE A 144 -13.67 -6.88 -36.02
CA PHE A 144 -13.43 -6.67 -34.59
C PHE A 144 -11.93 -6.67 -34.31
N LEU A 145 -11.48 -5.62 -33.63
CA LEU A 145 -10.09 -5.42 -33.24
C LEU A 145 -9.98 -5.55 -31.73
N PHE A 146 -8.87 -6.13 -31.28
CA PHE A 146 -8.53 -6.18 -29.86
C PHE A 146 -7.02 -6.04 -29.70
N GLY A 147 -6.62 -5.10 -28.85
CA GLY A 147 -5.23 -4.86 -28.47
C GLY A 147 -5.12 -4.70 -26.96
N GLN A 148 -4.11 -5.34 -26.37
CA GLN A 148 -3.83 -5.32 -24.93
C GLN A 148 -2.46 -4.67 -24.66
N GLY A 149 -2.34 -3.96 -23.53
CA GLY A 149 -1.13 -3.21 -23.20
C GLY A 149 -0.80 -2.17 -24.28
N HIS A 150 0.45 -2.10 -24.72
CA HIS A 150 0.90 -1.16 -25.74
C HIS A 150 0.19 -1.31 -27.11
N ALA A 151 -0.42 -2.47 -27.39
CA ALA A 151 -1.18 -2.69 -28.62
C ALA A 151 -2.58 -2.03 -28.61
N ALA A 152 -3.10 -1.57 -27.46
CA ALA A 152 -4.42 -0.95 -27.37
C ALA A 152 -4.53 0.33 -28.22
N SER A 153 -3.51 1.19 -28.18
CA SER A 153 -3.44 2.41 -29.01
C SER A 153 -3.44 2.10 -30.51
N LEU A 154 -2.78 1.00 -30.91
CA LEU A 154 -2.76 0.53 -32.30
C LEU A 154 -4.10 -0.05 -32.74
N SER A 155 -4.78 -0.81 -31.86
CA SER A 155 -6.16 -1.30 -32.08
C SER A 155 -7.12 -0.15 -32.35
N LYS A 156 -7.11 0.87 -31.48
CA LYS A 156 -7.95 2.07 -31.60
C LYS A 156 -7.65 2.86 -32.89
N LEU A 157 -6.38 3.03 -33.25
CA LEU A 157 -5.99 3.69 -34.50
C LEU A 157 -6.40 2.88 -35.74
N ALA A 158 -6.27 1.55 -35.71
CA ALA A 158 -6.69 0.66 -36.79
C ALA A 158 -8.21 0.69 -36.99
N ALA A 159 -9.01 0.70 -35.92
CA ALA A 159 -10.46 0.81 -35.98
C ALA A 159 -10.89 2.12 -36.66
N LEU A 160 -10.30 3.25 -36.25
CA LEU A 160 -10.55 4.56 -36.85
C LEU A 160 -10.18 4.61 -38.34
N ARG A 161 -9.05 4.00 -38.73
CA ARG A 161 -8.62 3.95 -40.14
C ARG A 161 -9.50 3.04 -40.99
N LEU A 162 -9.87 1.86 -40.51
CA LEU A 162 -10.78 0.95 -41.22
C LEU A 162 -12.18 1.55 -41.35
N GLY A 163 -12.69 2.22 -40.31
CA GLY A 163 -13.94 2.99 -40.37
C GLY A 163 -13.91 4.09 -41.43
N ARG A 164 -12.82 4.88 -41.50
CA ARG A 164 -12.61 5.88 -42.57
C ARG A 164 -12.52 5.27 -43.97
N SER A 165 -12.04 4.03 -44.09
CA SER A 165 -11.99 3.26 -45.34
C SER A 165 -13.30 2.51 -45.67
N GLY A 166 -14.38 2.74 -44.92
CA GLY A 166 -15.72 2.20 -45.22
C GLY A 166 -16.04 0.83 -44.59
N TYR A 167 -15.19 0.29 -43.72
CA TYR A 167 -15.44 -0.96 -43.00
C TYR A 167 -16.16 -0.71 -41.66
N ASP A 168 -17.14 -1.55 -41.29
CA ASP A 168 -17.73 -1.57 -39.94
C ASP A 168 -16.70 -2.17 -38.96
N ALA A 169 -15.81 -1.33 -38.44
CA ALA A 169 -14.70 -1.71 -37.57
C ALA A 169 -14.92 -1.26 -36.13
N ARG A 170 -14.73 -2.17 -35.15
CA ARG A 170 -14.93 -1.90 -33.72
C ARG A 170 -13.74 -2.36 -32.89
N ASP A 171 -13.23 -1.49 -32.03
CA ASP A 171 -12.21 -1.82 -31.03
C ASP A 171 -12.89 -2.33 -29.75
N LEU A 172 -12.68 -3.61 -29.44
CA LEU A 172 -13.22 -4.27 -28.25
C LEU A 172 -12.43 -3.92 -26.98
N GLY A 173 -11.25 -3.31 -27.09
CA GLY A 173 -10.46 -2.87 -25.93
C GLY A 173 -11.09 -1.73 -25.14
N ALA A 174 -11.94 -0.92 -25.78
CA ALA A 174 -12.59 0.25 -25.17
C ALA A 174 -13.90 -0.08 -24.43
N GLU A 175 -14.54 -1.21 -24.70
CA GLU A 175 -15.83 -1.63 -24.10
C GLU A 175 -15.65 -2.93 -23.28
N ARG A 176 -14.79 -2.90 -22.26
CA ARG A 176 -14.44 -4.07 -21.42
C ARG A 176 -15.66 -4.84 -20.91
N ASP A 177 -16.69 -4.15 -20.44
CA ASP A 177 -17.91 -4.76 -19.86
C ASP A 177 -18.81 -5.46 -20.89
N ARG A 178 -18.52 -5.28 -22.19
CA ARG A 178 -19.29 -5.87 -23.29
C ARG A 178 -18.53 -6.91 -24.08
N MET A 179 -17.35 -7.34 -23.63
CA MET A 179 -16.56 -8.36 -24.31
C MET A 179 -17.36 -9.66 -24.57
N ALA A 180 -18.17 -10.08 -23.60
CA ALA A 180 -19.09 -11.21 -23.73
C ALA A 180 -20.26 -10.96 -24.70
N LEU A 181 -20.86 -9.76 -24.71
CA LEU A 181 -21.91 -9.40 -25.67
C LEU A 181 -21.38 -9.29 -27.11
N GLY A 182 -20.17 -8.75 -27.28
CA GLY A 182 -19.49 -8.64 -28.57
C GLY A 182 -19.19 -10.02 -29.16
N ALA A 183 -18.72 -10.96 -28.33
CA ALA A 183 -18.51 -12.35 -28.72
C ALA A 183 -19.85 -13.08 -29.03
N ALA A 184 -20.89 -12.86 -28.24
CA ALA A 184 -22.22 -13.46 -28.46
C ALA A 184 -22.90 -12.98 -29.76
N GLY A 185 -22.55 -11.78 -30.25
CA GLY A 185 -23.03 -11.25 -31.52
C GLY A 185 -22.44 -11.90 -32.78
N ALA A 186 -21.46 -12.80 -32.66
CA ALA A 186 -20.74 -13.44 -33.79
C ALA A 186 -21.49 -14.63 -34.42
N GLY A 187 -22.82 -14.61 -34.44
CA GLY A 187 -23.64 -15.68 -35.00
C GLY A 187 -23.63 -15.73 -36.53
N ALA A 188 -23.25 -16.89 -37.09
CA ALA A 188 -23.51 -17.35 -38.46
C ALA A 188 -23.44 -16.28 -39.59
N GLY A 189 -22.25 -15.70 -39.81
CA GLY A 189 -22.00 -14.85 -40.99
C GLY A 189 -20.99 -13.71 -40.81
N GLY A 190 -20.42 -13.54 -39.61
CA GLY A 190 -19.41 -12.52 -39.34
C GLY A 190 -18.19 -13.08 -38.62
N CYS A 191 -17.06 -13.13 -39.31
CA CYS A 191 -15.70 -13.14 -38.75
C CYS A 191 -14.78 -12.58 -39.85
N PRO A 192 -13.86 -11.65 -39.53
CA PRO A 192 -12.68 -11.99 -38.74
C PRO A 192 -12.51 -11.16 -37.46
N LEU A 193 -12.11 -11.84 -36.39
CA LEU A 193 -11.48 -11.22 -35.21
C LEU A 193 -9.99 -11.02 -35.52
N ALA A 194 -9.56 -9.77 -35.65
CA ALA A 194 -8.16 -9.42 -35.82
C ALA A 194 -7.50 -9.24 -34.45
N VAL A 195 -6.91 -10.32 -33.92
CA VAL A 195 -6.17 -10.29 -32.65
C VAL A 195 -4.75 -9.80 -32.91
N LEU A 196 -4.43 -8.59 -32.43
CA LEU A 196 -3.07 -8.05 -32.46
C LEU A 196 -2.28 -8.54 -31.24
N LEU A 197 -1.72 -9.75 -31.35
CA LEU A 197 -0.78 -10.31 -30.38
C LEU A 197 0.66 -9.84 -30.69
N PRO A 198 1.51 -9.62 -29.67
CA PRO A 198 2.92 -9.27 -29.88
C PRO A 198 3.77 -10.39 -30.49
N GLN A 199 3.29 -11.64 -30.52
CA GLN A 199 3.93 -12.76 -31.24
C GLN A 199 2.90 -13.69 -31.89
N ALA A 200 3.32 -14.44 -32.92
CA ALA A 200 2.47 -15.36 -33.65
C ALA A 200 2.12 -16.62 -32.82
N PRO A 201 0.87 -17.11 -32.83
CA PRO A 201 0.50 -18.31 -32.09
C PRO A 201 1.01 -19.58 -32.79
N CYS A 202 1.83 -20.37 -32.09
CA CYS A 202 2.19 -21.71 -32.52
C CYS A 202 1.11 -22.73 -32.12
N HIS A 203 0.53 -23.39 -33.13
CA HIS A 203 -0.32 -24.60 -33.04
C HIS A 203 -1.54 -24.56 -32.10
N HIS A 204 -2.70 -24.17 -32.67
CA HIS A 204 -3.97 -24.87 -32.44
C HIS A 204 -4.52 -25.34 -33.79
N ALA A 205 -5.15 -26.53 -33.80
CA ALA A 205 -5.40 -27.30 -35.02
C ALA A 205 -6.57 -26.77 -35.87
N ASP A 206 -6.47 -26.96 -37.18
CA ASP A 206 -7.52 -26.70 -38.16
C ASP A 206 -8.80 -27.53 -37.91
N PRO A 207 -9.99 -26.90 -37.99
CA PRO A 207 -11.24 -27.62 -38.15
C PRO A 207 -12.02 -27.13 -39.38
N CYS A 208 -11.49 -27.27 -40.61
CA CYS A 208 -12.29 -27.17 -41.86
C CYS A 208 -11.58 -27.65 -43.17
N ARG A 209 -11.64 -28.95 -43.46
CA ARG A 209 -11.70 -29.63 -44.80
C ARG A 209 -11.52 -31.15 -44.57
N ASP A 210 -12.15 -32.10 -45.28
CA ASP A 210 -12.90 -32.07 -46.54
C ASP A 210 -14.21 -32.92 -46.51
N ARG A 211 -14.98 -32.85 -47.60
CA ARG A 211 -16.31 -33.46 -47.89
C ARG A 211 -16.20 -34.93 -48.40
N PRO A 212 -17.27 -35.80 -48.38
CA PRO A 212 -18.47 -35.61 -49.23
C PRO A 212 -19.85 -36.19 -48.75
N GLN A 213 -20.90 -35.74 -49.44
CA GLN A 213 -22.28 -36.29 -49.48
C GLN A 213 -22.44 -37.19 -50.74
N PRO A 214 -23.37 -38.18 -50.84
CA PRO A 214 -24.81 -37.87 -51.04
C PRO A 214 -25.88 -38.91 -50.60
N GLY A 215 -27.15 -38.47 -50.53
CA GLY A 215 -28.35 -39.32 -50.47
C GLY A 215 -29.63 -38.49 -50.68
N ARG A 216 -30.54 -38.89 -51.58
CA ARG A 216 -31.69 -38.07 -52.06
C ARG A 216 -33.06 -38.48 -51.46
N HIS A 217 -33.98 -37.51 -51.47
CA HIS A 217 -35.46 -37.54 -51.42
C HIS A 217 -36.15 -38.70 -52.21
N PRO A 218 -37.49 -38.97 -52.10
CA PRO A 218 -38.59 -38.04 -51.70
C PRO A 218 -39.83 -38.59 -50.91
N ALA A 219 -40.79 -37.67 -50.70
CA ALA A 219 -42.27 -37.84 -50.66
C ALA A 219 -43.02 -38.09 -49.33
N GLY A 220 -44.16 -37.40 -49.15
CA GLY A 220 -45.21 -37.67 -48.15
C GLY A 220 -45.80 -36.41 -47.47
N ALA A 221 -47.05 -36.05 -47.79
CA ALA A 221 -47.83 -35.00 -47.08
C ALA A 221 -48.29 -35.48 -45.68
N ASP A 222 -48.68 -34.67 -44.68
CA ASP A 222 -49.68 -33.58 -44.69
C ASP A 222 -49.73 -32.85 -43.31
N ARG A 223 -50.40 -31.69 -43.24
CA ARG A 223 -50.92 -30.95 -42.04
C ARG A 223 -50.00 -30.32 -40.97
N ARG A 224 -50.07 -28.97 -40.95
CA ARG A 224 -50.35 -28.04 -39.80
C ARG A 224 -49.59 -28.30 -38.48
N TRP A 225 -48.68 -27.41 -38.06
CA TRP A 225 -48.99 -26.17 -37.30
C TRP A 225 -47.75 -25.25 -37.23
N ARG A 226 -47.92 -23.96 -36.97
CA ARG A 226 -46.82 -22.99 -36.74
C ARG A 226 -46.82 -22.49 -35.28
N HIS A 227 -45.61 -22.18 -34.80
CA HIS A 227 -45.20 -21.17 -33.79
C HIS A 227 -46.05 -19.86 -33.74
N PRO A 228 -45.81 -18.88 -32.81
CA PRO A 228 -44.72 -18.75 -31.79
C PRO A 228 -45.13 -18.18 -30.39
N ASP A 229 -44.15 -18.15 -29.46
CA ASP A 229 -43.75 -17.07 -28.50
C ASP A 229 -44.72 -16.41 -27.46
N PRO A 230 -44.19 -15.77 -26.39
CA PRO A 230 -44.92 -15.59 -25.11
C PRO A 230 -45.58 -14.20 -24.93
N PRO A 231 -46.48 -14.04 -23.93
CA PRO A 231 -47.26 -12.81 -23.76
C PRO A 231 -46.90 -11.93 -22.55
N CYS A 232 -47.00 -10.62 -22.79
CA CYS A 232 -47.59 -9.54 -21.95
C CYS A 232 -48.30 -8.58 -22.95
N PRO A 233 -49.15 -7.57 -22.59
CA PRO A 233 -49.47 -7.01 -21.26
C PRO A 233 -50.97 -6.58 -21.04
N GLY A 234 -51.27 -5.88 -19.92
CA GLY A 234 -52.39 -4.92 -19.75
C GLY A 234 -53.71 -5.45 -19.13
N PRO A 235 -54.71 -4.61 -18.75
CA PRO A 235 -54.91 -3.19 -19.15
C PRO A 235 -55.47 -2.13 -18.11
N PHE A 236 -55.12 -0.84 -18.31
CA PHE A 236 -55.94 0.42 -18.17
C PHE A 236 -56.77 0.79 -16.87
N HIS A 237 -57.08 2.06 -16.50
CA HIS A 237 -57.45 3.27 -17.29
C HIS A 237 -57.31 4.66 -16.57
N ARG A 238 -56.89 5.70 -17.33
CA ARG A 238 -57.35 7.13 -17.40
C ARG A 238 -57.19 8.12 -16.20
N ARG A 239 -56.39 9.22 -16.34
CA ARG A 239 -56.72 10.63 -16.78
C ARG A 239 -57.30 11.53 -15.65
N LEU A 240 -57.03 12.85 -15.49
CA LEU A 240 -56.32 13.90 -16.25
C LEU A 240 -55.89 15.09 -15.33
N ALA A 241 -54.64 15.56 -15.48
CA ALA A 241 -54.16 16.96 -15.67
C ALA A 241 -54.52 18.19 -14.76
N ARG A 242 -53.43 18.90 -14.34
CA ARG A 242 -53.23 20.38 -14.22
C ARG A 242 -54.04 21.16 -13.14
N ALA A 243 -53.57 22.25 -12.53
CA ALA A 243 -52.22 22.86 -12.38
C ALA A 243 -52.23 24.02 -11.33
N HIS A 244 -51.04 24.50 -10.97
CA HIS A 244 -50.68 25.85 -10.48
C HIS A 244 -50.80 26.28 -8.99
N ARG A 245 -49.64 26.80 -8.52
CA ARG A 245 -49.42 27.94 -7.58
C ARG A 245 -49.83 27.71 -6.12
N ARG A 246 -49.18 28.29 -5.10
CA ARG A 246 -47.86 28.91 -4.82
C ARG A 246 -48.04 29.54 -3.42
N ASP A 247 -46.97 29.67 -2.65
CA ASP A 247 -46.74 30.74 -1.66
C ASP A 247 -47.78 30.93 -0.52
N THR A 248 -47.46 30.52 0.72
CA THR A 248 -46.93 31.40 1.82
C THR A 248 -47.04 30.81 3.23
N VAL A 249 -46.11 31.26 4.09
CA VAL A 249 -46.01 31.03 5.54
C VAL A 249 -46.52 32.28 6.28
N ALA A 250 -47.15 32.12 7.46
CA ALA A 250 -46.87 32.91 8.70
C ALA A 250 -47.90 32.71 9.86
N ASP A 251 -47.36 32.43 11.05
CA ASP A 251 -47.68 32.93 12.41
C ASP A 251 -49.08 32.90 13.05
N GLY A 252 -49.15 32.71 14.40
CA GLY A 252 -50.43 32.82 15.12
C GLY A 252 -50.57 32.80 16.67
N ALA A 253 -49.66 32.20 17.47
CA ALA A 253 -49.54 32.37 18.95
C ALA A 253 -50.71 32.00 19.94
N HIS A 254 -50.37 32.03 21.25
CA HIS A 254 -51.19 31.87 22.50
C HIS A 254 -51.59 30.44 22.95
N GLY A 255 -51.47 30.00 24.23
CA GLY A 255 -50.74 30.55 25.40
C GLY A 255 -51.14 29.99 26.79
N ARG A 256 -50.14 29.81 27.69
CA ARG A 256 -50.16 29.75 29.19
C ARG A 256 -50.60 28.46 29.97
N ARG A 257 -49.68 27.98 30.84
CA ARG A 257 -49.70 27.83 32.34
C ARG A 257 -48.93 26.56 32.76
N GLN A 258 -48.28 26.39 33.92
CA GLN A 258 -47.49 27.15 34.91
C GLN A 258 -47.19 26.16 36.09
N CYS A 259 -46.23 26.47 36.99
CA CYS A 259 -45.88 25.76 38.26
C CYS A 259 -44.95 24.51 38.16
N ARG A 260 -43.97 24.26 39.06
CA ARG A 260 -43.28 25.10 40.09
C ARG A 260 -41.99 24.37 40.55
N ASP A 261 -40.92 25.12 40.88
CA ASP A 261 -39.65 24.62 41.49
C ASP A 261 -39.86 24.25 42.99
N PRO A 262 -39.05 23.35 43.61
CA PRO A 262 -37.80 23.82 44.25
C PRO A 262 -36.57 22.86 44.20
N ARG A 263 -35.42 23.47 43.87
CA ARG A 263 -34.02 23.22 44.31
C ARG A 263 -33.81 22.48 45.66
N PRO A 264 -32.67 21.76 45.90
CA PRO A 264 -31.34 22.39 45.87
C PRO A 264 -30.06 21.56 45.52
N CYS A 265 -28.98 22.31 45.27
CA CYS A 265 -27.54 22.02 45.49
C CYS A 265 -26.86 20.75 44.90
N ALA A 266 -25.98 20.96 43.92
CA ALA A 266 -24.51 20.89 44.14
C ALA A 266 -23.73 21.53 42.97
N ASP A 267 -22.80 22.44 43.28
CA ASP A 267 -21.90 23.08 42.30
C ASP A 267 -20.58 22.31 42.22
N ARG A 268 -20.13 21.96 41.01
CA ARG A 268 -18.77 21.47 40.73
C ARG A 268 -18.27 21.95 39.37
N ARG A 269 -17.96 23.24 39.28
CA ARG A 269 -16.94 23.70 38.33
C ARG A 269 -15.59 23.07 38.70
N ARG A 270 -14.95 22.34 37.77
CA ARG A 270 -13.51 22.07 37.81
C ARG A 270 -12.84 22.86 36.69
N ALA A 271 -12.17 23.95 37.06
CA ALA A 271 -11.20 24.59 36.18
C ALA A 271 -9.91 23.76 36.20
N LEU A 272 -9.39 23.41 35.02
CA LEU A 272 -8.06 22.82 34.88
C LEU A 272 -7.03 23.96 34.78
N CYS A 273 -6.21 24.10 35.81
CA CYS A 273 -5.14 25.10 35.87
C CYS A 273 -3.94 24.68 35.00
N TRP A 274 -3.87 25.16 33.77
CA TRP A 274 -2.58 25.26 33.06
C TRP A 274 -1.78 26.44 33.64
N ARG A 275 -0.70 26.14 34.38
CA ARG A 275 0.19 27.17 34.94
C ARG A 275 1.16 27.68 33.89
N ARG A 276 0.79 28.79 33.27
CA ARG A 276 1.67 29.69 32.53
C ARG A 276 2.89 30.05 33.40
N TRP A 277 4.11 29.73 32.95
CA TRP A 277 5.34 30.27 33.54
C TRP A 277 5.90 31.35 32.63
N THR A 278 5.84 32.60 33.10
CA THR A 278 6.63 33.71 32.59
C THR A 278 7.34 34.38 33.75
N SER A 279 8.66 34.54 33.65
CA SER A 279 9.42 35.41 34.54
C SER A 279 10.53 36.11 33.76
N THR A 280 10.27 37.36 33.41
CA THR A 280 11.26 38.29 32.87
C THR A 280 12.07 38.96 33.98
N ALA A 281 13.24 39.47 33.57
CA ALA A 281 13.94 40.63 34.15
C ALA A 281 14.99 40.44 35.28
N ASN A 282 16.24 40.70 34.86
CA ASN A 282 17.14 41.75 35.36
C ASN A 282 18.29 41.47 36.35
N SER A 283 19.40 42.11 35.96
CA SER A 283 20.47 42.75 36.74
C SER A 283 21.74 41.95 37.13
N ALA A 284 22.84 42.42 36.55
CA ALA A 284 24.26 42.19 36.88
C ALA A 284 24.64 42.99 38.18
N PRO A 285 25.91 43.05 38.71
CA PRO A 285 27.20 42.81 38.03
C PRO A 285 28.41 42.27 38.85
N ARG A 286 29.61 42.26 38.22
CA ARG A 286 31.00 42.18 38.78
C ARG A 286 31.45 40.77 39.28
N CYS A 287 32.72 40.33 39.19
CA CYS A 287 34.00 40.98 38.83
C CYS A 287 35.00 40.02 38.11
N ARG A 288 36.01 40.57 37.42
CA ARG A 288 37.26 39.93 36.90
C ARG A 288 38.35 39.89 38.00
N PRO A 289 39.60 39.32 37.84
CA PRO A 289 40.36 38.87 36.64
C PRO A 289 40.92 37.40 36.79
N ASN A 290 41.90 36.82 36.06
CA ASN A 290 43.05 37.34 35.32
C ASN A 290 43.74 36.27 34.41
N GLY A 291 44.39 36.68 33.30
CA GLY A 291 45.43 35.93 32.53
C GLY A 291 45.06 34.57 31.86
N SER A 292 45.65 34.12 30.75
CA SER A 292 46.61 34.71 29.80
C SER A 292 46.47 34.04 28.40
N ARG A 293 47.05 34.63 27.33
CA ARG A 293 46.82 34.25 25.90
C ARG A 293 47.95 33.37 25.30
N ARG A 294 47.62 32.79 24.12
CA ARG A 294 48.47 32.23 23.02
C ARG A 294 48.78 30.72 23.18
N ALA A 295 48.39 29.78 22.30
CA ALA A 295 48.18 29.68 20.84
C ALA A 295 49.43 29.43 19.97
N ARG A 296 49.56 28.21 19.37
CA ARG A 296 49.69 27.97 17.90
C ARG A 296 50.11 26.54 17.46
N HIS A 297 49.60 26.15 16.29
CA HIS A 297 50.16 25.31 15.20
C HIS A 297 50.09 23.76 15.19
N ASN A 298 49.34 23.24 14.19
CA ASN A 298 49.73 22.31 13.09
C ASN A 298 50.76 21.17 13.39
N ASN A 299 50.65 19.91 12.93
CA ASN A 299 50.45 19.47 11.53
C ASN A 299 50.51 17.91 11.40
N LYS A 300 49.92 17.34 10.33
CA LYS A 300 50.33 16.14 9.53
C LYS A 300 50.27 14.67 10.06
N LYS A 301 49.56 13.86 9.24
CA LYS A 301 49.70 12.40 8.87
C LYS A 301 51.18 11.95 8.66
N PRO A 302 51.57 10.64 8.68
CA PRO A 302 51.13 9.61 7.70
C PRO A 302 51.03 8.13 8.25
N PRO A 303 51.42 7.01 7.57
CA PRO A 303 50.45 6.00 7.10
C PRO A 303 50.74 4.51 7.44
N ASN A 304 49.91 3.60 6.90
CA ASN A 304 50.04 2.12 6.92
C ASN A 304 51.06 1.62 5.85
N PRO A 305 51.76 0.49 6.06
CA PRO A 305 51.54 -0.67 5.16
C PRO A 305 51.67 -2.07 5.80
N ASN A 306 51.29 -3.08 5.02
CA ASN A 306 51.04 -4.47 5.42
C ASN A 306 52.17 -5.45 5.03
N ALA A 307 52.13 -6.64 5.66
CA ALA A 307 52.65 -7.95 5.19
C ALA A 307 54.18 -8.25 5.06
N ALA A 308 54.63 -9.30 5.77
CA ALA A 308 55.38 -10.42 5.18
C ALA A 308 55.28 -11.68 6.07
N ASN A 309 55.21 -12.87 5.46
CA ASN A 309 54.90 -14.15 6.12
C ASN A 309 55.92 -15.23 5.68
N LYS A 310 56.49 -16.03 6.60
CA LYS A 310 57.21 -17.27 6.24
C LYS A 310 56.96 -18.41 7.26
N ARG A 311 56.59 -19.57 6.70
CA ARG A 311 56.23 -20.82 7.38
C ARG A 311 57.47 -21.63 7.82
N LYS A 312 57.30 -22.50 8.82
CA LYS A 312 57.65 -23.95 8.78
C LYS A 312 57.27 -24.68 10.09
N THR A 313 56.44 -25.71 9.96
CA THR A 313 56.29 -26.87 10.88
C THR A 313 57.21 -28.02 10.41
N PRO A 314 57.36 -29.19 11.10
CA PRO A 314 56.63 -29.73 12.27
C PRO A 314 57.60 -30.00 13.48
N MET A 315 57.49 -30.96 14.43
CA MET A 315 56.67 -32.18 14.59
C MET A 315 56.69 -32.76 16.03
N PHE A 316 55.75 -33.67 16.31
CA PHE A 316 55.66 -34.68 17.39
C PHE A 316 55.43 -34.30 18.87
N ASP A 317 54.48 -35.05 19.45
CA ASP A 317 54.34 -35.60 20.81
C ASP A 317 54.45 -34.69 22.05
N THR A 318 53.33 -34.58 22.78
CA THR A 318 53.13 -35.38 24.01
C THR A 318 51.63 -35.54 24.31
N LEU A 319 51.26 -36.73 24.80
CA LEU A 319 49.88 -37.19 25.06
C LEU A 319 49.41 -36.91 26.51
N LYS A 320 48.08 -36.76 26.68
CA LYS A 320 47.29 -37.12 27.88
C LYS A 320 47.69 -36.50 29.24
N THR A 321 46.85 -35.60 29.78
CA THR A 321 45.96 -35.86 30.96
C THR A 321 45.27 -34.58 31.47
N ALA A 322 43.98 -34.39 31.15
CA ALA A 322 43.04 -33.51 31.87
C ALA A 322 41.63 -33.62 31.26
N LEU A 323 40.91 -34.72 31.48
CA LEU A 323 39.55 -34.91 30.97
C LEU A 323 38.63 -35.55 32.02
N ALA A 324 38.38 -34.83 33.12
CA ALA A 324 37.52 -35.32 34.22
C ALA A 324 36.89 -34.23 35.11
N THR A 325 36.68 -32.99 34.64
CA THR A 325 36.00 -31.94 35.44
C THR A 325 35.49 -30.75 34.60
N SER A 326 34.53 -30.97 33.69
CA SER A 326 33.77 -29.89 33.00
C SER A 326 32.50 -30.43 32.29
N LEU A 327 31.69 -31.25 32.98
CA LEU A 327 30.46 -31.83 32.41
C LEU A 327 29.21 -31.53 33.25
N LEU A 328 29.13 -30.32 33.82
CA LEU A 328 27.98 -29.91 34.64
C LEU A 328 27.65 -28.40 34.57
N ALA A 329 27.80 -27.78 33.38
CA ALA A 329 27.39 -26.39 33.15
C ALA A 329 27.24 -26.04 31.66
N LEU A 330 26.34 -26.70 30.91
CA LEU A 330 25.69 -26.09 29.72
C LEU A 330 24.43 -26.85 29.23
N THR A 331 23.50 -27.16 30.13
CA THR A 331 22.09 -27.37 29.73
C THR A 331 21.36 -26.03 29.83
N ALA A 332 21.81 -25.06 29.02
CA ALA A 332 20.92 -23.98 28.62
C ALA A 332 19.86 -24.65 27.73
N GLY A 333 18.70 -24.96 28.30
CA GLY A 333 17.58 -25.49 27.54
C GLY A 333 17.24 -24.46 26.47
N THR A 334 17.29 -24.87 25.20
CA THR A 334 16.57 -24.16 24.16
C THR A 334 15.10 -24.28 24.52
N ALA A 335 14.54 -23.23 25.12
CA ALA A 335 13.11 -23.11 25.30
C ALA A 335 12.50 -23.07 23.90
N THR A 336 11.98 -24.22 23.47
CA THR A 336 11.07 -24.28 22.32
C THR A 336 9.84 -23.48 22.69
N ALA A 337 9.37 -22.62 21.78
CA ALA A 337 8.09 -21.95 21.97
C ALA A 337 6.98 -23.01 22.12
N ASP A 338 6.13 -22.84 23.12
CA ASP A 338 4.97 -23.68 23.37
C ASP A 338 3.78 -23.22 22.50
N VAL A 339 3.76 -21.93 22.12
CA VAL A 339 2.78 -21.31 21.22
C VAL A 339 3.49 -20.34 20.26
N THR A 340 3.27 -20.47 18.96
CA THR A 340 3.67 -19.49 17.94
C THR A 340 2.42 -18.78 17.41
N VAL A 341 2.47 -17.46 17.23
CA VAL A 341 1.38 -16.63 16.68
C VAL A 341 1.81 -16.11 15.30
N GLU A 342 1.11 -16.47 14.22
CA GLU A 342 1.33 -15.83 12.92
C GLU A 342 0.77 -14.40 12.94
N PHE A 343 1.60 -13.39 12.68
CA PHE A 343 1.21 -11.97 12.78
C PHE A 343 1.50 -11.19 11.49
N TRP A 344 0.48 -10.65 10.81
CA TRP A 344 0.66 -9.84 9.60
C TRP A 344 0.64 -8.33 9.89
N HIS A 345 1.68 -7.61 9.45
CA HIS A 345 1.83 -6.17 9.65
C HIS A 345 2.29 -5.44 8.37
N SER A 346 2.09 -4.12 8.28
CA SER A 346 2.47 -3.30 7.11
C SER A 346 3.69 -2.39 7.35
N PHE A 347 4.33 -2.52 8.52
CA PHE A 347 5.44 -1.65 8.90
C PHE A 347 6.75 -2.07 8.21
N SER A 348 7.52 -1.08 7.77
CA SER A 348 8.78 -1.26 7.01
C SER A 348 9.75 -0.11 7.28
N GLY A 349 11.03 -0.32 6.94
CA GLY A 349 12.10 0.61 7.33
C GLY A 349 12.17 0.73 8.85
N ASP A 350 12.29 1.96 9.35
CA ASP A 350 12.44 2.27 10.77
C ASP A 350 11.24 1.76 11.59
N SER A 351 10.02 1.92 11.07
CA SER A 351 8.81 1.37 11.71
C SER A 351 8.77 -0.16 11.75
N GLY A 352 9.47 -0.84 10.83
CA GLY A 352 9.66 -2.29 10.89
C GLY A 352 10.64 -2.65 12.00
N ALA A 353 11.82 -2.03 12.01
CA ALA A 353 12.86 -2.28 13.00
C ALA A 353 12.41 -2.02 14.45
N VAL A 354 11.55 -1.01 14.67
CA VAL A 354 10.98 -0.74 16.01
C VAL A 354 9.92 -1.79 16.39
N LEU A 355 9.17 -2.35 15.44
CA LEU A 355 8.30 -3.49 15.73
C LEU A 355 9.13 -4.74 16.07
N ASP A 356 10.20 -5.01 15.32
CA ASP A 356 11.09 -6.14 15.57
C ASP A 356 11.71 -6.06 16.98
N GLU A 357 12.05 -4.85 17.46
CA GLU A 357 12.50 -4.62 18.84
C GLU A 357 11.39 -4.93 19.87
N ILE A 358 10.16 -4.44 19.65
CA ILE A 358 9.01 -4.69 20.54
C ILE A 358 8.65 -6.19 20.60
N VAL A 359 8.77 -6.91 19.46
CA VAL A 359 8.60 -8.37 19.41
C VAL A 359 9.69 -9.07 20.22
N ALA A 360 10.96 -8.70 20.03
CA ALA A 360 12.07 -9.29 20.78
C ALA A 360 11.97 -9.04 22.29
N ASP A 361 11.55 -7.85 22.72
CA ASP A 361 11.29 -7.54 24.12
C ASP A 361 10.15 -8.41 24.68
N PHE A 362 9.07 -8.60 23.90
CA PHE A 362 7.93 -9.41 24.30
C PHE A 362 8.32 -10.87 24.49
N GLU A 363 9.01 -11.49 23.53
CA GLU A 363 9.46 -12.88 23.62
C GLU A 363 10.44 -13.10 24.79
N ALA A 364 11.30 -12.12 25.06
CA ALA A 364 12.17 -12.13 26.24
C ALA A 364 11.38 -12.02 27.57
N ALA A 365 10.30 -11.24 27.61
CA ALA A 365 9.43 -11.09 28.77
C ALA A 365 8.43 -12.25 28.94
N LYS A 366 8.12 -12.99 27.86
CA LYS A 366 7.12 -14.07 27.79
C LYS A 366 7.73 -15.35 27.19
N PRO A 367 8.74 -15.96 27.85
CA PRO A 367 9.34 -17.19 27.36
C PRO A 367 8.29 -18.29 27.20
N GLY A 368 8.22 -18.88 26.01
CA GLY A 368 7.21 -19.86 25.61
C GLY A 368 6.22 -19.36 24.56
N ILE A 369 6.18 -18.06 24.27
CA ILE A 369 5.42 -17.48 23.14
C ILE A 369 6.40 -16.93 22.09
N GLU A 370 6.17 -17.25 20.82
CA GLU A 370 6.88 -16.73 19.64
C GLU A 370 5.90 -15.96 18.74
N ILE A 371 6.33 -14.85 18.14
CA ILE A 371 5.53 -14.03 17.23
C ILE A 371 6.17 -14.04 15.84
N ASP A 372 5.61 -14.83 14.90
CA ASP A 372 6.04 -14.84 13.50
C ASP A 372 5.49 -13.61 12.77
N ALA A 373 6.19 -12.48 12.93
CA ALA A 373 5.86 -11.20 12.32
C ALA A 373 6.22 -11.19 10.81
N GLN A 374 5.20 -11.13 9.96
CA GLN A 374 5.34 -11.10 8.50
C GLN A 374 4.92 -9.75 7.91
N HIS A 375 5.86 -9.07 7.24
CA HIS A 375 5.60 -7.81 6.54
C HIS A 375 4.78 -8.02 5.25
N ILE A 376 3.60 -7.41 5.19
CA ILE A 376 2.64 -7.43 4.08
C ILE A 376 2.40 -6.01 3.55
N GLY A 377 3.36 -5.48 2.79
CA GLY A 377 3.17 -4.27 1.98
C GLY A 377 2.58 -3.08 2.74
N ASN A 378 1.44 -2.57 2.27
CA ASN A 378 0.65 -1.53 2.95
C ASN A 378 -0.69 -2.08 3.50
N TYR A 379 -1.49 -1.23 4.17
CA TYR A 379 -2.79 -1.62 4.72
C TYR A 379 -3.79 -2.15 3.67
N ASN A 380 -3.73 -1.68 2.42
CA ASN A 380 -4.58 -2.17 1.33
C ASN A 380 -4.12 -3.56 0.85
N ASP A 381 -2.81 -3.83 0.87
CA ASP A 381 -2.26 -5.16 0.60
C ASP A 381 -2.66 -6.17 1.70
N ILE A 382 -2.64 -5.76 2.98
CA ILE A 382 -3.17 -6.57 4.09
C ILE A 382 -4.64 -6.93 3.85
N VAL A 383 -5.50 -5.94 3.60
CA VAL A 383 -6.95 -6.18 3.37
C VAL A 383 -7.15 -7.14 2.19
N THR A 384 -6.42 -6.93 1.09
CA THR A 384 -6.51 -7.78 -0.12
C THR A 384 -6.02 -9.21 0.16
N LYS A 385 -4.87 -9.37 0.82
CA LYS A 385 -4.31 -10.68 1.18
C LYS A 385 -5.26 -11.41 2.15
N LEU A 386 -5.79 -10.71 3.15
CA LEU A 386 -6.68 -11.27 4.16
C LEU A 386 -8.02 -11.73 3.55
N GLN A 387 -8.64 -10.93 2.67
CA GLN A 387 -9.83 -11.30 1.92
C GLN A 387 -9.65 -12.58 1.09
N ALA A 388 -8.46 -12.80 0.50
CA ALA A 388 -8.14 -14.03 -0.22
C ALA A 388 -7.79 -15.21 0.71
N ALA A 389 -7.20 -14.92 1.87
CA ALA A 389 -6.71 -15.90 2.82
C ALA A 389 -7.82 -16.59 3.64
N ILE A 390 -8.84 -15.85 4.05
CA ILE A 390 -10.00 -16.34 4.82
C ILE A 390 -10.70 -17.54 4.12
N PRO A 391 -11.23 -17.41 2.89
CA PRO A 391 -11.89 -18.54 2.21
C PRO A 391 -10.92 -19.67 1.86
N ALA A 392 -9.62 -19.36 1.73
CA ALA A 392 -8.57 -20.35 1.52
C ALA A 392 -8.09 -21.04 2.81
N ARG A 393 -8.63 -20.68 3.98
CA ARG A 393 -8.22 -21.17 5.32
C ARG A 393 -6.71 -21.05 5.58
N ARG A 394 -6.15 -19.88 5.23
CA ARG A 394 -4.72 -19.52 5.40
C ARG A 394 -4.56 -18.07 5.88
N ALA A 395 -5.50 -17.60 6.69
CA ALA A 395 -5.39 -16.34 7.41
C ALA A 395 -4.38 -16.50 8.59
N PRO A 396 -3.71 -15.43 9.02
CA PRO A 396 -2.83 -15.45 10.19
C PRO A 396 -3.66 -15.56 11.48
N ASP A 397 -2.98 -15.59 12.62
CA ASP A 397 -3.64 -15.53 13.93
C ASP A 397 -3.93 -14.10 14.37
N ALA A 398 -3.00 -13.18 14.10
CA ALA A 398 -3.12 -11.76 14.39
C ALA A 398 -2.82 -10.91 13.15
N VAL A 399 -3.43 -9.73 13.08
CA VAL A 399 -3.24 -8.81 11.95
C VAL A 399 -3.40 -7.34 12.35
N ILE A 400 -2.49 -6.51 11.85
CA ILE A 400 -2.61 -5.04 11.91
C ILE A 400 -3.73 -4.60 10.97
N MET A 401 -4.75 -3.96 11.52
CA MET A 401 -5.91 -3.48 10.78
C MET A 401 -6.10 -1.97 10.98
N GLU A 402 -6.03 -1.24 9.87
CA GLU A 402 -6.31 0.20 9.82
C GLU A 402 -7.75 0.49 10.28
N VAL A 403 -7.93 1.58 11.02
CA VAL A 403 -9.16 1.85 11.79
C VAL A 403 -10.44 2.05 10.96
N THR A 404 -10.32 2.25 9.66
CA THR A 404 -11.44 2.32 8.69
C THR A 404 -11.60 1.04 7.85
N ARG A 405 -10.80 0.00 8.14
CA ARG A 405 -10.80 -1.28 7.43
C ARG A 405 -11.34 -2.45 8.25
N TYR A 406 -11.10 -2.48 9.57
CA TYR A 406 -11.43 -3.66 10.40
C TYR A 406 -12.93 -3.95 10.49
N GLY A 407 -13.81 -2.94 10.39
CA GLY A 407 -15.26 -3.10 10.46
C GLY A 407 -15.81 -4.12 9.46
N LEU A 408 -15.23 -4.21 8.26
CA LEU A 408 -15.57 -5.23 7.25
C LEU A 408 -15.38 -6.68 7.73
N PHE A 409 -14.43 -6.90 8.63
CA PHE A 409 -14.05 -8.21 9.16
C PHE A 409 -14.72 -8.49 10.51
N ALA A 410 -14.91 -7.46 11.34
CA ALA A 410 -15.70 -7.52 12.57
C ALA A 410 -17.16 -7.92 12.29
N ASP A 411 -17.81 -7.20 11.37
CA ASP A 411 -19.18 -7.44 10.88
C ASP A 411 -19.41 -8.89 10.42
N ARG A 412 -18.41 -9.50 9.79
CA ARG A 412 -18.46 -10.87 9.27
C ARG A 412 -18.02 -11.94 10.26
N GLY A 413 -17.79 -11.58 11.53
CA GLY A 413 -17.32 -12.50 12.57
C GLY A 413 -15.93 -13.09 12.30
N VAL A 414 -15.12 -12.43 11.47
CA VAL A 414 -13.75 -12.86 11.14
C VAL A 414 -12.76 -12.46 12.24
N LEU A 415 -13.04 -11.37 12.95
CA LEU A 415 -12.26 -10.93 14.11
C LEU A 415 -12.90 -11.45 15.40
N THR A 416 -12.05 -11.78 16.38
CA THR A 416 -12.43 -12.12 17.74
C THR A 416 -12.96 -10.89 18.46
N ASP A 417 -14.00 -11.05 19.27
CA ASP A 417 -14.48 -10.03 20.19
C ASP A 417 -13.49 -9.92 21.37
N LEU A 418 -12.68 -8.86 21.36
CA LEU A 418 -11.64 -8.58 22.35
C LEU A 418 -12.18 -7.86 23.58
N THR A 419 -13.49 -7.57 23.66
CA THR A 419 -14.08 -6.80 24.77
C THR A 419 -13.77 -7.46 26.13
N GLY A 420 -13.96 -8.77 26.24
CA GLY A 420 -13.68 -9.50 27.50
C GLY A 420 -12.21 -9.54 27.89
N TYR A 421 -11.30 -9.58 26.92
CA TYR A 421 -9.86 -9.49 27.16
C TYR A 421 -9.47 -8.09 27.67
N LEU A 422 -9.88 -7.04 26.94
CA LEU A 422 -9.56 -5.67 27.30
C LEU A 422 -10.21 -5.25 28.62
N ASP A 423 -11.43 -5.74 28.93
CA ASP A 423 -12.08 -5.42 30.20
C ASP A 423 -11.40 -6.04 31.42
N ALA A 424 -10.72 -7.18 31.24
CA ALA A 424 -9.92 -7.83 32.29
C ALA A 424 -8.51 -7.23 32.43
N ASP A 425 -8.07 -6.43 31.44
CA ASP A 425 -6.72 -5.89 31.33
C ASP A 425 -6.60 -4.47 31.91
N PRO A 426 -5.72 -4.22 32.90
CA PRO A 426 -5.43 -2.87 33.40
C PRO A 426 -5.02 -1.86 32.33
N LEU A 427 -4.45 -2.31 31.20
CA LEU A 427 -4.10 -1.47 30.05
C LEU A 427 -5.23 -0.52 29.65
N LYS A 428 -6.50 -0.97 29.76
CA LYS A 428 -7.65 -0.17 29.35
C LYS A 428 -7.69 1.19 30.05
N ASP A 429 -7.29 1.28 31.31
CA ASP A 429 -7.34 2.53 32.08
C ASP A 429 -6.16 3.47 31.73
N ASP A 430 -5.05 2.90 31.28
CA ASP A 430 -3.87 3.62 30.79
C ASP A 430 -4.03 4.13 29.34
N LEU A 431 -4.94 3.57 28.53
CA LEU A 431 -5.18 4.06 27.16
C LEU A 431 -5.90 5.42 27.14
N PHE A 432 -5.53 6.28 26.18
CA PHE A 432 -6.30 7.49 25.86
C PHE A 432 -7.70 7.14 25.34
N ASP A 433 -8.66 8.03 25.57
CA ASP A 433 -10.07 7.82 25.20
C ASP A 433 -10.23 7.58 23.69
N PHE A 434 -9.59 8.41 22.86
CA PHE A 434 -9.59 8.24 21.41
C PHE A 434 -9.00 6.89 20.96
N ALA A 435 -8.03 6.36 21.70
CA ALA A 435 -7.38 5.09 21.39
C ALA A 435 -8.29 3.90 21.77
N ARG A 436 -8.94 3.96 22.93
CA ARG A 436 -9.97 2.98 23.33
C ARG A 436 -11.13 2.93 22.33
N GLU A 437 -11.66 4.09 21.98
CA GLU A 437 -12.83 4.21 21.11
C GLU A 437 -12.55 3.73 19.68
N VAL A 438 -11.28 3.71 19.24
CA VAL A 438 -10.91 3.38 17.85
C VAL A 438 -11.21 1.93 17.46
N GLY A 439 -11.17 1.02 18.42
CA GLY A 439 -11.42 -0.42 18.22
C GLY A 439 -12.88 -0.85 18.32
N VAL A 440 -13.77 0.07 18.72
CA VAL A 440 -15.18 -0.24 18.96
C VAL A 440 -15.99 -0.23 17.67
N TYR A 441 -16.69 -1.33 17.40
CA TYR A 441 -17.71 -1.49 16.38
C TYR A 441 -18.94 -2.16 17.01
N GLU A 442 -20.12 -1.56 16.83
CA GLU A 442 -21.39 -2.02 17.43
C GLU A 442 -21.34 -2.34 18.94
N GLY A 443 -20.56 -1.55 19.70
CA GLY A 443 -20.41 -1.70 21.15
C GLY A 443 -19.47 -2.82 21.61
N LYS A 444 -18.79 -3.50 20.68
CA LYS A 444 -17.76 -4.52 20.94
C LYS A 444 -16.40 -4.04 20.43
N ASN A 445 -15.32 -4.45 21.09
CA ASN A 445 -13.97 -4.17 20.63
C ASN A 445 -13.43 -5.32 19.77
N PHE A 446 -12.91 -5.01 18.57
CA PHE A 446 -12.33 -6.00 17.64
C PHE A 446 -10.84 -5.76 17.32
N ILE A 447 -10.30 -4.60 17.71
CA ILE A 447 -8.87 -4.29 17.58
C ILE A 447 -8.40 -3.46 18.78
N VAL A 448 -7.30 -3.85 19.43
CA VAL A 448 -6.65 -2.94 20.41
C VAL A 448 -5.73 -2.01 19.63
N PRO A 449 -5.74 -0.69 19.86
CA PRO A 449 -4.85 0.25 19.19
C PRO A 449 -3.38 -0.14 19.38
N PHE A 450 -2.58 0.01 18.33
CA PHE A 450 -1.12 -0.15 18.40
C PHE A 450 -0.41 1.14 18.01
N ASN A 451 -0.83 1.72 16.87
CA ASN A 451 -0.32 2.98 16.36
C ASN A 451 -1.49 3.92 16.04
N SER A 452 -1.40 5.19 16.43
CA SER A 452 -2.35 6.22 16.01
C SER A 452 -1.61 7.44 15.49
N SER A 453 -2.16 8.12 14.49
CA SER A 453 -1.58 9.33 13.90
C SER A 453 -2.67 10.34 13.57
N THR A 454 -2.27 11.54 13.20
CA THR A 454 -3.07 12.44 12.37
C THR A 454 -2.29 12.72 11.07
N PRO A 455 -2.88 13.27 10.01
CA PRO A 455 -2.09 13.90 8.97
C PRO A 455 -1.54 15.23 9.52
N VAL A 456 -0.36 15.62 9.07
CA VAL A 456 0.29 16.91 9.36
C VAL A 456 0.93 17.45 8.08
N LEU A 457 1.19 18.74 8.04
CA LEU A 457 1.90 19.40 6.96
C LEU A 457 3.41 19.34 7.21
N TYR A 458 4.13 18.60 6.37
CA TYR A 458 5.57 18.62 6.29
C TYR A 458 6.02 19.66 5.26
N VAL A 459 7.03 20.44 5.60
CA VAL A 459 7.59 21.53 4.78
C VAL A 459 9.09 21.34 4.68
N ASN A 460 9.63 21.43 3.46
CA ASN A 460 11.06 21.47 3.18
C ASN A 460 11.50 22.94 3.12
N THR A 461 12.13 23.44 4.17
CA THR A 461 12.50 24.86 4.29
C THR A 461 13.62 25.26 3.36
N ALA A 462 14.49 24.32 2.94
CA ALA A 462 15.52 24.58 1.95
C ALA A 462 14.91 24.92 0.58
N LEU A 463 13.87 24.20 0.15
CA LEU A 463 13.16 24.50 -1.11
C LEU A 463 12.38 25.82 -1.06
N PHE A 464 11.88 26.23 0.12
CA PHE A 464 11.31 27.57 0.29
C PHE A 464 12.39 28.66 0.16
N ALA A 465 13.54 28.49 0.82
CA ALA A 465 14.66 29.43 0.71
C ALA A 465 15.22 29.51 -0.73
N GLU A 466 15.29 28.39 -1.44
CA GLU A 466 15.70 28.32 -2.86
C GLU A 466 14.69 29.04 -3.77
N ALA A 467 13.40 28.97 -3.48
CA ALA A 467 12.35 29.78 -4.11
C ALA A 467 12.28 31.25 -3.62
N GLY A 468 13.29 31.73 -2.86
CA GLY A 468 13.38 33.11 -2.38
C GLY A 468 12.52 33.44 -1.16
N MET A 469 11.93 32.43 -0.50
CA MET A 469 11.10 32.57 0.70
C MET A 469 11.93 32.28 1.96
N GLU A 470 12.75 33.25 2.41
CA GLU A 470 13.56 33.12 3.63
C GLU A 470 12.71 33.01 4.91
N GLU A 471 11.54 33.64 4.94
CA GLU A 471 10.52 33.46 5.99
C GLU A 471 9.41 32.55 5.46
N ILE A 472 9.16 31.42 6.15
CA ILE A 472 8.05 30.53 5.83
C ILE A 472 6.73 31.22 6.25
N PRO A 473 5.72 31.34 5.35
CA PRO A 473 4.41 31.87 5.72
C PRO A 473 3.69 30.97 6.74
N PRO A 474 2.58 31.42 7.34
CA PRO A 474 1.92 30.65 8.40
C PRO A 474 1.39 29.28 7.94
N LEU A 475 0.99 29.15 6.66
CA LEU A 475 0.46 27.92 6.05
C LEU A 475 -0.73 27.33 6.83
N THR A 476 -1.53 28.23 7.42
CA THR A 476 -2.64 27.93 8.33
C THR A 476 -3.96 27.66 7.63
N ASP A 477 -4.10 28.06 6.37
CA ASP A 477 -5.30 27.82 5.55
C ASP A 477 -4.99 27.41 4.10
N PHE A 478 -6.04 27.09 3.35
CA PHE A 478 -5.96 26.58 1.98
C PHE A 478 -5.40 27.61 0.98
N ASP A 479 -5.65 28.90 1.19
CA ASP A 479 -5.18 29.97 0.30
C ASP A 479 -3.69 30.26 0.56
N GLU A 480 -3.24 30.26 1.81
CA GLU A 480 -1.82 30.36 2.17
C GLU A 480 -1.00 29.19 1.61
N ILE A 481 -1.52 27.95 1.71
CA ILE A 481 -0.91 26.75 1.12
C ILE A 481 -0.80 26.90 -0.39
N LEU A 482 -1.88 27.29 -1.07
CA LEU A 482 -1.90 27.45 -2.52
C LEU A 482 -0.92 28.55 -2.97
N SER A 483 -0.90 29.69 -2.29
CA SER A 483 -0.02 30.81 -2.61
C SER A 483 1.46 30.42 -2.47
N ALA A 484 1.84 29.75 -1.38
CA ALA A 484 3.21 29.28 -1.19
C ALA A 484 3.60 28.21 -2.23
N ALA A 485 2.70 27.27 -2.52
CA ALA A 485 2.92 26.26 -3.56
C ALA A 485 3.09 26.89 -4.95
N GLN A 486 2.33 27.95 -5.28
CA GLN A 486 2.47 28.70 -6.53
C GLN A 486 3.81 29.43 -6.63
N THR A 487 4.31 30.04 -5.55
CA THR A 487 5.64 30.69 -5.53
C THR A 487 6.76 29.67 -5.81
N VAL A 488 6.78 28.56 -5.07
CA VAL A 488 7.76 27.47 -5.31
C VAL A 488 7.64 26.92 -6.74
N GLN A 489 6.42 26.72 -7.23
CA GLN A 489 6.18 26.20 -8.58
C GLN A 489 6.64 27.16 -9.69
N ALA A 490 6.57 28.47 -9.46
CA ALA A 490 7.01 29.49 -10.40
C ALA A 490 8.55 29.53 -10.52
N GLU A 491 9.25 29.48 -9.39
CA GLU A 491 10.72 29.57 -9.36
C GLU A 491 11.40 28.23 -9.67
N LEU A 492 10.96 27.12 -9.06
CA LEU A 492 11.65 25.82 -9.11
C LEU A 492 10.98 24.79 -10.05
N GLY A 493 9.81 25.12 -10.62
CA GLY A 493 9.06 24.24 -11.51
C GLY A 493 9.83 23.78 -12.76
N GLY A 494 10.76 24.60 -13.24
CA GLY A 494 11.66 24.25 -14.36
C GLY A 494 12.59 23.08 -14.06
N GLU A 495 12.85 22.79 -12.78
CA GLU A 495 13.73 21.70 -12.30
C GLU A 495 12.96 20.42 -11.94
N GLY A 496 11.65 20.40 -12.24
CA GLY A 496 10.73 19.34 -11.86
C GLY A 496 10.48 19.26 -10.36
N ILE A 497 10.65 20.37 -9.63
CA ILE A 497 10.27 20.52 -8.23
C ILE A 497 8.85 21.10 -8.18
N PHE A 498 7.97 20.47 -7.42
CA PHE A 498 6.58 20.89 -7.27
C PHE A 498 6.37 21.71 -5.99
N GLY A 499 5.44 22.65 -6.03
CA GLY A 499 5.06 23.42 -4.84
C GLY A 499 4.57 22.54 -3.69
N MET A 500 3.84 21.47 -4.00
CA MET A 500 3.42 20.46 -3.04
C MET A 500 3.22 19.09 -3.67
N ALA A 501 3.24 18.04 -2.85
CA ALA A 501 2.75 16.72 -3.24
C ALA A 501 1.22 16.73 -3.32
N ALA A 502 0.65 15.99 -4.28
CA ALA A 502 -0.79 15.78 -4.35
C ALA A 502 -1.28 15.05 -3.07
N PRO A 503 -2.38 15.48 -2.42
CA PRO A 503 -2.76 14.94 -1.12
C PRO A 503 -3.16 13.46 -1.21
N GLY A 504 -2.52 12.61 -0.41
CA GLY A 504 -2.89 11.20 -0.25
C GLY A 504 -4.23 11.02 0.47
N GLN A 505 -4.85 9.83 0.37
CA GLN A 505 -6.24 9.58 0.82
C GLN A 505 -6.51 9.96 2.29
N PHE A 506 -5.53 9.80 3.18
CA PHE A 506 -5.67 10.20 4.59
C PHE A 506 -5.66 11.73 4.78
N ALA A 507 -4.82 12.46 4.03
CA ALA A 507 -4.82 13.92 4.02
C ALA A 507 -6.08 14.49 3.35
N ARG A 508 -6.54 13.89 2.23
CA ARG A 508 -7.80 14.29 1.58
C ARG A 508 -8.98 14.26 2.53
N TRP A 509 -9.08 13.22 3.35
CA TRP A 509 -10.12 13.14 4.38
C TRP A 509 -10.04 14.30 5.38
N GLY A 510 -8.84 14.70 5.79
CA GLY A 510 -8.66 15.86 6.67
C GLY A 510 -9.01 17.20 6.02
N LEU A 511 -8.71 17.36 4.73
CA LEU A 511 -9.09 18.55 3.97
C LEU A 511 -10.62 18.65 3.81
N ILE A 512 -11.31 17.53 3.61
CA ILE A 512 -12.79 17.47 3.61
C ILE A 512 -13.35 17.83 5.00
N MET A 513 -12.75 17.33 6.08
CA MET A 513 -13.14 17.70 7.45
C MET A 513 -12.87 19.17 7.78
N ALA A 514 -11.77 19.75 7.30
CA ALA A 514 -11.44 21.16 7.45
C ALA A 514 -12.40 22.06 6.65
N ASN A 515 -12.98 21.56 5.56
CA ASN A 515 -14.07 22.22 4.84
C ASN A 515 -15.47 21.98 5.47
N ASP A 516 -15.54 21.51 6.72
CA ASP A 516 -16.77 21.24 7.46
C ASP A 516 -17.69 20.23 6.75
N SER A 517 -17.13 19.07 6.43
CA SER A 517 -17.84 17.91 5.87
C SER A 517 -17.21 16.57 6.30
N ASP A 518 -17.74 15.46 5.81
CA ASP A 518 -17.12 14.13 5.90
C ASP A 518 -17.40 13.34 4.59
N LEU A 519 -16.74 12.21 4.39
CA LEU A 519 -17.14 11.23 3.39
C LEU A 519 -18.34 10.41 3.89
N ILE A 520 -18.28 9.98 5.15
CA ILE A 520 -19.38 9.30 5.84
C ILE A 520 -19.38 9.79 7.29
N ASP A 521 -20.50 10.32 7.77
CA ASP A 521 -20.60 10.77 9.16
C ASP A 521 -20.35 9.62 10.14
N SER A 522 -19.42 9.82 11.07
CA SER A 522 -18.93 8.76 11.95
C SER A 522 -19.93 8.33 13.04
N VAL A 523 -21.03 9.05 13.24
CA VAL A 523 -22.04 8.80 14.30
C VAL A 523 -23.34 8.24 13.72
N SER A 524 -23.85 8.85 12.65
CA SER A 524 -25.10 8.48 11.98
C SER A 524 -24.89 7.46 10.85
N GLY A 525 -23.67 7.34 10.31
CA GLY A 525 -23.39 6.54 9.12
C GLY A 525 -23.90 7.15 7.81
N GLU A 526 -24.34 8.42 7.82
CA GLU A 526 -24.82 9.13 6.63
C GLU A 526 -23.69 9.30 5.61
N ILE A 527 -23.95 8.96 4.34
CA ILE A 527 -22.99 9.08 3.25
C ILE A 527 -23.06 10.51 2.69
N LEU A 528 -21.98 11.28 2.89
CA LEU A 528 -21.83 12.72 2.62
C LEU A 528 -20.86 13.02 1.46
N ILE A 529 -20.53 12.00 0.66
CA ILE A 529 -19.62 12.09 -0.49
C ILE A 529 -20.04 13.17 -1.51
N ASP A 530 -21.34 13.38 -1.69
CA ASP A 530 -21.95 14.37 -2.59
C ASP A 530 -22.49 15.61 -1.85
N ALA A 531 -22.08 15.84 -0.59
CA ALA A 531 -22.38 17.08 0.10
C ALA A 531 -21.61 18.26 -0.56
N PRO A 532 -22.18 19.48 -0.62
CA PRO A 532 -21.53 20.62 -1.28
C PRO A 532 -20.12 20.93 -0.76
N ASN A 533 -19.92 20.87 0.57
CA ASN A 533 -18.62 21.05 1.20
C ASN A 533 -17.62 19.91 0.86
N THR A 534 -18.09 18.69 0.60
CA THR A 534 -17.22 17.59 0.13
C THR A 534 -16.77 17.85 -1.31
N ILE A 535 -17.69 18.27 -2.18
CA ILE A 535 -17.42 18.58 -3.59
C ILE A 535 -16.39 19.71 -3.71
N GLU A 536 -16.63 20.84 -3.04
CA GLU A 536 -15.72 22.00 -2.99
C GLU A 536 -14.31 21.63 -2.50
N ALA A 537 -14.20 20.75 -1.49
CA ALA A 537 -12.90 20.27 -1.02
C ALA A 537 -12.18 19.44 -2.10
N TYR A 538 -12.89 18.57 -2.82
CA TYR A 538 -12.32 17.82 -3.95
C TYR A 538 -11.95 18.71 -5.13
N GLU A 539 -12.74 19.75 -5.44
CA GLU A 539 -12.43 20.75 -6.46
C GLU A 539 -11.14 21.49 -6.13
N TRP A 540 -11.01 22.02 -4.90
CA TRP A 540 -9.78 22.67 -4.45
C TRP A 540 -8.58 21.71 -4.54
N MET A 541 -8.69 20.50 -3.99
CA MET A 541 -7.61 19.51 -4.05
C MET A 541 -7.22 19.11 -5.48
N ALA A 542 -8.18 19.07 -6.40
CA ALA A 542 -7.95 18.76 -7.81
C ALA A 542 -7.30 19.92 -8.56
N SER A 543 -7.68 21.17 -8.26
CA SER A 543 -7.13 22.39 -8.88
C SER A 543 -5.61 22.49 -8.71
N LEU A 544 -5.08 22.02 -7.57
CA LEU A 544 -3.64 21.90 -7.30
C LEU A 544 -2.88 21.16 -8.42
N VAL A 545 -3.51 20.16 -9.03
CA VAL A 545 -2.91 19.28 -10.04
C VAL A 545 -3.14 19.79 -11.46
N HIS A 546 -4.39 20.03 -11.86
CA HIS A 546 -4.71 20.28 -13.27
C HIS A 546 -4.84 21.76 -13.65
N GLU A 547 -5.25 22.62 -12.72
CA GLU A 547 -5.38 24.07 -12.94
C GLU A 547 -4.07 24.79 -12.62
N HIS A 548 -3.68 24.80 -11.35
CA HIS A 548 -2.51 25.50 -10.83
C HIS A 548 -1.19 24.76 -11.09
N LYS A 549 -1.26 23.43 -11.25
CA LYS A 549 -0.11 22.55 -11.55
C LYS A 549 1.04 22.65 -10.53
N VAL A 550 0.69 23.00 -9.29
CA VAL A 550 1.61 23.04 -8.14
C VAL A 550 1.85 21.66 -7.55
N ALA A 551 1.08 20.65 -7.98
CA ALA A 551 1.23 19.25 -7.59
C ALA A 551 1.34 18.31 -8.80
N SER A 552 2.20 17.30 -8.69
CA SER A 552 2.46 16.35 -9.79
C SER A 552 1.30 15.38 -10.04
N VAL A 553 1.00 15.17 -11.33
CA VAL A 553 0.08 14.13 -11.82
C VAL A 553 0.49 12.71 -11.38
N ASP A 554 1.79 12.45 -11.20
CA ASP A 554 2.28 11.14 -10.77
C ASP A 554 1.84 10.83 -9.33
N GLY A 555 1.77 11.86 -8.48
CA GLY A 555 1.31 11.78 -7.09
C GLY A 555 -0.16 11.38 -6.92
N VAL A 556 -0.98 11.56 -7.96
CA VAL A 556 -2.42 11.24 -7.94
C VAL A 556 -2.67 9.73 -8.02
N SER A 557 -1.79 8.99 -8.70
CA SER A 557 -2.10 7.65 -9.24
C SER A 557 -1.93 6.47 -8.27
N LYS A 558 -1.19 6.63 -7.17
CA LYS A 558 -0.91 5.56 -6.19
C LYS A 558 -0.67 6.12 -4.79
N GLU A 559 -1.04 5.33 -3.80
CA GLU A 559 -0.70 5.56 -2.40
C GLU A 559 0.84 5.58 -2.21
N ASN A 560 1.33 6.58 -1.45
CA ASN A 560 2.74 6.87 -1.18
C ASN A 560 3.56 7.58 -2.27
N ASN A 561 3.05 7.78 -3.49
CA ASN A 561 3.77 8.57 -4.50
C ASN A 561 3.99 10.02 -4.04
N ASP A 562 3.04 10.56 -3.27
CA ASP A 562 3.11 11.86 -2.59
C ASP A 562 4.32 11.94 -1.64
N ARG A 563 4.49 10.90 -0.83
CA ARG A 563 5.59 10.75 0.12
C ARG A 563 6.92 10.63 -0.58
N ASP A 564 7.02 9.74 -1.56
CA ASP A 564 8.28 9.43 -2.21
C ASP A 564 8.81 10.64 -3.01
N ALA A 565 7.91 11.49 -3.55
CA ALA A 565 8.28 12.77 -4.16
C ALA A 565 8.85 13.78 -3.15
N PHE A 566 8.22 13.95 -1.98
CA PHE A 566 8.70 14.88 -0.95
C PHE A 566 10.07 14.47 -0.40
N LEU A 567 10.24 13.19 -0.06
CA LEU A 567 11.50 12.63 0.45
C LEU A 567 12.65 12.70 -0.57
N ALA A 568 12.34 12.70 -1.87
CA ALA A 568 13.29 12.89 -2.95
C ALA A 568 13.61 14.37 -3.26
N GLY A 569 13.09 15.32 -2.48
CA GLY A 569 13.26 16.76 -2.74
C GLY A 569 12.53 17.25 -3.99
N LYS A 570 11.47 16.55 -4.42
CA LYS A 570 10.66 16.89 -5.60
C LYS A 570 9.31 17.53 -5.28
N ALA A 571 9.01 17.76 -4.00
CA ALA A 571 7.91 18.60 -3.55
C ALA A 571 8.34 19.41 -2.32
N ALA A 572 8.01 20.70 -2.25
CA ALA A 572 8.36 21.54 -1.09
C ALA A 572 7.42 21.36 0.11
N MET A 573 6.18 20.92 -0.12
CA MET A 573 5.21 20.60 0.93
C MET A 573 4.58 19.21 0.73
N MET A 574 4.18 18.57 1.84
CA MET A 574 3.48 17.29 1.83
C MET A 574 2.54 17.18 3.03
N MET A 575 1.29 16.80 2.80
CA MET A 575 0.36 16.42 3.87
C MET A 575 0.34 14.91 4.02
N ASN A 576 0.89 14.37 5.11
CA ASN A 576 0.98 12.91 5.33
C ASN A 576 0.89 12.56 6.83
N SER A 577 0.79 11.27 7.16
CA SER A 577 0.72 10.75 8.52
C SER A 577 1.92 11.20 9.37
N THR A 578 1.71 11.47 10.66
CA THR A 578 2.80 11.74 11.63
C THR A 578 3.76 10.56 11.77
N GLY A 579 3.29 9.33 11.48
CA GLY A 579 4.15 8.14 11.36
C GLY A 579 5.13 8.15 10.18
N ASN A 580 5.20 9.22 9.39
CA ASN A 580 6.28 9.47 8.43
C ASN A 580 7.37 10.39 8.98
N TYR A 581 7.24 10.92 10.19
CA TYR A 581 8.12 11.95 10.74
C TYR A 581 9.58 11.53 10.77
N ARG A 582 9.90 10.33 11.29
CA ARG A 582 11.28 9.81 11.32
C ARG A 582 11.91 9.81 9.91
N ARG A 583 11.19 9.24 8.93
CA ARG A 583 11.63 9.19 7.52
C ARG A 583 11.78 10.59 6.90
N SER A 584 10.89 11.53 7.20
CA SER A 584 11.02 12.93 6.77
C SER A 584 12.26 13.60 7.40
N LYS A 585 12.52 13.35 8.69
CA LYS A 585 13.65 13.93 9.44
C LYS A 585 14.98 13.34 8.99
N ASP A 586 15.03 12.06 8.66
CA ASP A 586 16.23 11.40 8.14
C ASP A 586 16.54 11.82 6.69
N ALA A 587 15.52 12.18 5.90
CA ALA A 587 15.69 12.68 4.53
C ALA A 587 16.10 14.16 4.46
N LEU A 588 15.53 15.03 5.30
CA LEU A 588 15.71 16.49 5.21
C LEU A 588 16.53 17.09 6.37
N GLY A 589 16.83 16.34 7.42
CA GLY A 589 17.60 16.85 8.56
C GLY A 589 16.92 18.06 9.20
N ASP A 590 17.67 19.15 9.35
CA ASP A 590 17.16 20.39 9.98
C ASP A 590 16.35 21.28 9.01
N ASP A 591 16.29 20.92 7.73
CA ASP A 591 15.41 21.57 6.74
C ASP A 591 13.95 21.06 6.79
N LEU A 592 13.63 20.19 7.76
CA LEU A 592 12.25 19.74 8.01
C LEU A 592 11.55 20.66 9.02
N LEU A 593 10.51 21.34 8.54
CA LEU A 593 9.48 21.94 9.38
C LEU A 593 8.22 21.05 9.36
N VAL A 594 7.53 20.97 10.49
CA VAL A 594 6.24 20.27 10.64
C VAL A 594 5.23 21.25 11.22
N LEU A 595 4.06 21.32 10.61
CA LEU A 595 2.95 22.20 10.98
C LEU A 595 1.64 21.39 11.06
N PRO A 596 0.62 21.87 11.79
CA PRO A 596 -0.72 21.28 11.74
C PRO A 596 -1.27 21.23 10.31
N MET A 597 -2.33 20.43 10.10
CA MET A 597 -3.14 20.54 8.90
C MET A 597 -3.75 21.95 8.80
N PRO A 598 -3.84 22.51 7.58
CA PRO A 598 -4.49 23.80 7.39
C PRO A 598 -5.97 23.70 7.72
N CYS A 599 -6.50 24.75 8.34
CA CYS A 599 -7.93 24.94 8.53
C CYS A 599 -8.58 25.45 7.23
N ASN A 600 -9.90 25.40 7.16
CA ASN A 600 -10.65 26.19 6.17
C ASN A 600 -11.90 26.75 6.86
N LYS A 601 -13.09 26.20 6.60
CA LYS A 601 -14.33 26.54 7.32
C LYS A 601 -14.28 26.16 8.80
N THR A 602 -13.50 25.12 9.11
CA THR A 602 -13.14 24.68 10.46
C THR A 602 -11.69 24.19 10.46
N CYS A 603 -11.08 24.12 11.63
CA CYS A 603 -9.90 23.28 11.85
C CYS A 603 -10.36 21.84 12.12
N ALA A 604 -9.73 20.84 11.50
CA ALA A 604 -10.01 19.43 11.77
C ALA A 604 -8.87 18.52 11.30
N ALA A 605 -8.65 17.41 11.99
CA ALA A 605 -7.72 16.36 11.55
C ALA A 605 -8.28 14.95 11.83
N PRO A 606 -8.27 14.01 10.87
CA PRO A 606 -8.81 12.68 11.08
C PRO A 606 -7.86 11.82 11.93
N ILE A 607 -8.41 11.07 12.88
CA ILE A 607 -7.65 10.09 13.66
C ILE A 607 -7.28 8.89 12.78
N GLY A 608 -5.98 8.64 12.72
CA GLY A 608 -5.26 7.69 11.89
C GLY A 608 -4.81 6.44 12.62
N GLY A 609 -4.08 5.61 11.87
CA GLY A 609 -3.38 4.44 12.40
C GLY A 609 -4.20 3.15 12.37
N ALA A 610 -3.77 2.20 13.19
CA ALA A 610 -4.25 0.83 13.21
C ALA A 610 -4.21 0.22 14.61
N GLY A 611 -4.99 -0.83 14.78
CA GLY A 611 -4.91 -1.73 15.92
C GLY A 611 -4.59 -3.15 15.48
N ILE A 612 -4.27 -4.01 16.43
CA ILE A 612 -4.10 -5.45 16.19
C ILE A 612 -5.42 -6.15 16.48
N GLY A 613 -5.92 -6.90 15.52
CA GLY A 613 -7.06 -7.81 15.67
C GLY A 613 -6.61 -9.27 15.63
N ILE A 614 -7.33 -10.13 16.36
CA ILE A 614 -7.08 -11.58 16.41
C ILE A 614 -8.15 -12.29 15.58
N LEU A 615 -7.76 -13.24 14.73
CA LEU A 615 -8.70 -13.98 13.90
C LEU A 615 -9.56 -14.94 14.74
N SER A 616 -10.85 -14.98 14.47
CA SER A 616 -11.81 -15.83 15.21
C SER A 616 -11.55 -17.33 15.04
N THR A 617 -10.84 -17.70 13.97
CA THR A 617 -10.47 -19.08 13.59
C THR A 617 -9.28 -19.67 14.34
N SER A 618 -8.50 -18.87 15.06
CA SER A 618 -7.34 -19.35 15.82
C SER A 618 -7.75 -20.12 17.08
N ASP A 619 -6.91 -21.03 17.56
CA ASP A 619 -7.18 -21.76 18.81
C ASP A 619 -7.07 -20.84 20.03
N ASP A 620 -7.81 -21.11 21.09
CA ASP A 620 -7.94 -20.19 22.24
C ASP A 620 -6.59 -19.92 22.93
N ALA A 621 -5.68 -20.90 23.00
CA ALA A 621 -4.32 -20.68 23.51
C ALA A 621 -3.49 -19.71 22.63
N VAL A 622 -3.73 -19.70 21.32
CA VAL A 622 -3.11 -18.77 20.37
C VAL A 622 -3.75 -17.39 20.50
N LYS A 623 -5.06 -17.30 20.73
CA LYS A 623 -5.76 -16.04 21.04
C LYS A 623 -5.23 -15.41 22.33
N ASP A 624 -5.06 -16.20 23.39
CA ASP A 624 -4.51 -15.74 24.68
C ASP A 624 -3.05 -15.27 24.54
N ALA A 625 -2.24 -15.98 23.75
CA ALA A 625 -0.86 -15.59 23.45
C ALA A 625 -0.78 -14.30 22.61
N ALA A 626 -1.61 -14.20 21.56
CA ALA A 626 -1.72 -13.00 20.74
C ALA A 626 -2.21 -11.80 21.56
N TYR A 627 -3.21 -11.97 22.44
CA TYR A 627 -3.65 -10.87 23.30
C TYR A 627 -2.58 -10.42 24.29
N GLN A 628 -1.75 -11.32 24.82
CA GLN A 628 -0.60 -10.93 25.64
C GLN A 628 0.41 -10.07 24.86
N PHE A 629 0.69 -10.38 23.60
CA PHE A 629 1.53 -9.54 22.73
C PHE A 629 0.90 -8.18 22.48
N ILE A 630 -0.39 -8.14 22.17
CA ILE A 630 -1.16 -6.91 21.96
C ILE A 630 -1.11 -6.00 23.19
N SER A 631 -1.37 -6.57 24.38
CA SER A 631 -1.36 -5.84 25.65
C SER A 631 0.03 -5.25 25.94
N PHE A 632 1.08 -6.05 25.75
CA PHE A 632 2.47 -5.62 25.91
C PHE A 632 2.83 -4.49 24.93
N ALA A 633 2.51 -4.65 23.64
CA ALA A 633 2.86 -3.70 22.58
C ALA A 633 2.18 -2.32 22.76
N ALA A 634 0.99 -2.29 23.37
CA ALA A 634 0.27 -1.08 23.74
C ALA A 634 0.63 -0.53 25.15
N GLY A 635 1.47 -1.26 25.90
CA GLY A 635 2.05 -0.83 27.17
C GLY A 635 2.95 0.40 27.03
N ALA A 636 3.13 1.14 28.13
CA ALA A 636 3.77 2.45 28.10
C ALA A 636 5.20 2.45 27.52
N GLU A 637 6.02 1.45 27.85
CA GLU A 637 7.40 1.32 27.37
C GLU A 637 7.48 0.99 25.87
N SER A 638 6.78 -0.06 25.42
CA SER A 638 6.70 -0.42 23.99
C SER A 638 6.09 0.72 23.16
N ASN A 639 5.07 1.41 23.68
CA ASN A 639 4.51 2.56 23.00
C ASN A 639 5.44 3.79 23.01
N ALA A 640 6.34 3.93 24.00
CA ALA A 640 7.40 4.94 23.97
C ALA A 640 8.49 4.64 22.94
N LYS A 641 8.87 3.36 22.77
CA LYS A 641 9.72 2.92 21.64
C LYS A 641 9.06 3.23 20.31
N TRP A 642 7.78 2.90 20.16
CA TRP A 642 7.00 3.19 18.96
C TRP A 642 6.91 4.69 18.67
N PHE A 643 6.49 5.50 19.65
CA PHE A 643 6.37 6.95 19.55
C PHE A 643 7.69 7.59 19.11
N ALA A 644 8.76 7.38 19.87
CA ALA A 644 10.06 8.00 19.61
C ALA A 644 10.68 7.48 18.31
N GLY A 645 10.56 6.19 18.02
CA GLY A 645 11.12 5.59 16.81
C GLY A 645 10.47 6.06 15.51
N THR A 646 9.20 6.49 15.53
CA THR A 646 8.42 6.71 14.30
C THR A 646 7.78 8.10 14.13
N GLY A 647 7.36 8.74 15.23
CA GLY A 647 6.48 9.91 15.23
C GLY A 647 4.97 9.60 15.14
N TYR A 648 4.56 8.33 15.23
CA TYR A 648 3.17 8.02 15.61
C TYR A 648 2.87 8.58 17.01
N MET A 649 1.62 8.94 17.27
CA MET A 649 1.17 9.52 18.53
C MET A 649 1.16 8.48 19.68
N PRO A 650 1.33 8.91 20.93
CA PRO A 650 1.12 8.04 22.09
C PRO A 650 -0.33 7.57 22.16
N ILE A 651 -0.56 6.26 22.35
CA ILE A 651 -1.89 5.71 22.63
C ILE A 651 -2.09 5.42 24.13
N ASN A 652 -0.99 5.33 24.87
CA ASN A 652 -0.96 5.12 26.32
C ASN A 652 -0.60 6.44 27.04
N ARG A 653 -1.34 6.78 28.09
CA ARG A 653 -1.22 8.02 28.87
C ARG A 653 0.14 8.14 29.56
N ASN A 654 0.74 7.01 29.93
CA ASN A 654 1.99 6.92 30.66
C ASN A 654 3.23 6.88 29.72
N THR A 655 3.02 6.98 28.41
CA THR A 655 4.10 6.96 27.41
C THR A 655 4.99 8.19 27.47
N ALA A 656 4.42 9.39 27.65
CA ALA A 656 5.20 10.64 27.68
C ALA A 656 6.20 10.69 28.87
N ASP A 657 5.87 10.03 29.97
CA ASP A 657 6.72 9.93 31.17
C ASP A 657 7.88 8.91 30.99
N GLN A 658 7.88 8.10 29.92
CA GLN A 658 8.97 7.16 29.67
C GLN A 658 10.23 7.93 29.19
N PRO A 659 11.44 7.58 29.68
CA PRO A 659 12.67 8.33 29.36
C PRO A 659 12.96 8.49 27.86
N LEU A 660 12.58 7.50 27.05
CA LEU A 660 12.78 7.54 25.60
C LEU A 660 11.84 8.53 24.90
N ALA A 661 10.57 8.58 25.30
CA ALA A 661 9.59 9.52 24.77
C ALA A 661 9.84 10.94 25.26
N ALA A 662 10.14 11.12 26.56
CA ALA A 662 10.51 12.41 27.13
C ALA A 662 11.69 13.05 26.39
N LYS A 663 12.73 12.26 26.09
CA LYS A 663 13.89 12.72 25.31
C LYS A 663 13.51 13.10 23.86
N ALA A 664 12.60 12.39 23.22
CA ALA A 664 12.12 12.75 21.89
C ALA A 664 11.32 14.07 21.92
N LEU A 665 10.42 14.24 22.91
CA LEU A 665 9.65 15.48 23.11
C LEU A 665 10.55 16.70 23.36
N GLU A 666 11.67 16.54 24.08
CA GLU A 666 12.64 17.62 24.32
C GLU A 666 13.51 17.97 23.09
N GLY A 667 13.82 16.98 22.24
CA GLY A 667 14.80 17.11 21.16
C GLY A 667 14.24 17.29 19.74
N GLU A 668 12.97 16.94 19.52
CA GLU A 668 12.38 16.79 18.18
C GLU A 668 11.05 17.56 18.08
N PRO A 669 11.04 18.91 17.99
CA PRO A 669 9.83 19.72 18.14
C PRO A 669 8.71 19.41 17.12
N GLY A 670 9.04 18.89 15.93
CA GLY A 670 8.04 18.44 14.96
C GLY A 670 7.19 17.25 15.44
N ILE A 671 7.60 16.54 16.49
CA ILE A 671 6.86 15.39 17.04
C ILE A 671 5.67 15.80 17.92
N THR A 672 5.65 17.03 18.46
CA THR A 672 4.57 17.51 19.34
C THR A 672 3.34 18.00 18.58
N VAL A 673 3.51 18.44 17.33
CA VAL A 673 2.46 18.95 16.44
C VAL A 673 1.25 18.01 16.37
N ALA A 674 1.50 16.70 16.33
CA ALA A 674 0.46 15.68 16.31
C ALA A 674 -0.42 15.68 17.58
N ILE A 675 0.22 15.89 18.74
CA ILE A 675 -0.39 15.93 20.06
C ILE A 675 -1.17 17.24 20.24
N GLU A 676 -0.58 18.36 19.80
CA GLU A 676 -1.22 19.69 19.81
C GLU A 676 -2.46 19.74 18.92
N GLN A 677 -2.49 18.97 17.83
CA GLN A 677 -3.62 18.84 16.93
C GLN A 677 -4.79 17.98 17.47
N LEU A 678 -4.61 17.28 18.61
CA LEU A 678 -5.67 16.42 19.16
C LEU A 678 -6.95 17.17 19.55
N ASP A 679 -6.86 18.44 19.94
CA ASP A 679 -8.02 19.28 20.29
C ASP A 679 -8.99 19.51 19.11
N VAL A 680 -8.51 19.34 17.86
CA VAL A 680 -9.32 19.41 16.63
C VAL A 680 -9.44 18.05 15.92
N ALA A 681 -9.00 16.97 16.56
CA ALA A 681 -9.02 15.65 15.96
C ALA A 681 -10.43 15.06 15.94
N ARG A 682 -10.82 14.44 14.82
CA ARG A 682 -12.13 13.81 14.60
C ARG A 682 -11.98 12.32 14.32
N GLY A 683 -12.88 11.51 14.89
CA GLY A 683 -12.96 10.09 14.59
C GLY A 683 -13.34 9.85 13.12
N ARG A 684 -12.95 8.69 12.56
CA ARG A 684 -13.37 8.27 11.22
C ARG A 684 -14.40 7.14 11.27
N PRO A 685 -15.34 7.10 10.30
CA PRO A 685 -16.38 6.08 10.19
C PRO A 685 -15.79 4.69 9.96
N ARG A 686 -16.48 3.68 10.48
CA ARG A 686 -16.05 2.26 10.45
C ARG A 686 -17.05 1.25 9.87
N PRO A 687 -18.23 1.60 9.30
CA PRO A 687 -19.12 0.59 8.72
C PRO A 687 -18.45 -0.13 7.54
N PRO A 688 -18.83 -1.40 7.24
CA PRO A 688 -18.18 -2.24 6.23
C PRO A 688 -17.99 -1.58 4.87
N VAL A 689 -18.95 -0.74 4.44
CA VAL A 689 -18.90 0.01 3.18
C VAL A 689 -17.68 0.93 3.07
N VAL A 690 -17.11 1.44 4.16
CA VAL A 690 -15.91 2.30 4.14
C VAL A 690 -14.73 1.59 3.47
N THR A 691 -14.63 0.26 3.61
CA THR A 691 -13.57 -0.50 2.94
C THR A 691 -13.75 -0.53 1.42
N TRP A 692 -14.98 -0.70 0.94
CA TRP A 692 -15.28 -0.62 -0.49
C TRP A 692 -15.13 0.81 -1.04
N MET A 693 -15.62 1.80 -0.28
CA MET A 693 -15.54 3.23 -0.60
C MET A 693 -14.08 3.63 -0.83
N ARG A 694 -13.20 3.41 0.15
CA ARG A 694 -11.78 3.78 0.04
C ARG A 694 -11.03 3.04 -1.08
N ALA A 695 -11.45 1.84 -1.46
CA ALA A 695 -10.84 1.14 -2.59
C ALA A 695 -11.28 1.77 -3.93
N SER A 696 -12.52 2.25 -4.00
CA SER A 696 -13.12 2.87 -5.20
C SER A 696 -12.82 4.38 -5.33
N GLU A 697 -12.51 5.06 -4.23
CA GLU A 697 -12.27 6.50 -4.19
C GLU A 697 -11.01 6.93 -4.94
N TYR A 698 -9.99 6.06 -5.04
CA TYR A 698 -8.76 6.38 -5.78
C TYR A 698 -9.02 6.59 -7.28
N ASP A 699 -9.87 5.78 -7.92
CA ASP A 699 -10.22 5.93 -9.34
C ASP A 699 -11.04 7.21 -9.57
N VAL A 700 -11.90 7.57 -8.61
CA VAL A 700 -12.72 8.80 -8.63
C VAL A 700 -11.83 10.03 -8.47
N TRP A 701 -10.98 10.04 -7.44
CA TRP A 701 -9.94 11.05 -7.22
C TRP A 701 -9.06 11.24 -8.45
N GLN A 702 -8.57 10.14 -9.05
CA GLN A 702 -7.74 10.23 -10.25
C GLN A 702 -8.48 10.85 -11.43
N ALA A 703 -9.75 10.51 -11.65
CA ALA A 703 -10.53 11.10 -12.73
C ALA A 703 -10.76 12.61 -12.55
N ILE A 704 -11.04 13.06 -11.32
CA ILE A 704 -11.26 14.48 -11.00
C ILE A 704 -9.94 15.25 -11.11
N SER A 705 -8.87 14.80 -10.45
CA SER A 705 -7.59 15.51 -10.38
C SER A 705 -6.81 15.58 -11.68
N LEU A 706 -7.14 14.71 -12.65
CA LEU A 706 -6.62 14.78 -14.01
C LEU A 706 -7.55 15.52 -14.99
N GLY A 707 -8.62 16.16 -14.51
CA GLY A 707 -9.60 16.88 -15.33
C GLY A 707 -10.37 15.99 -16.32
N GLN A 708 -10.51 14.69 -16.02
CA GLN A 708 -11.19 13.71 -16.88
C GLN A 708 -12.69 13.62 -16.59
N ARG A 709 -13.10 13.99 -15.37
CA ARG A 709 -14.49 14.14 -14.94
C ARG A 709 -14.63 15.39 -14.10
N ASP A 710 -15.83 15.97 -14.16
CA ASP A 710 -16.28 17.01 -13.25
C ASP A 710 -16.42 16.46 -11.81
N ALA A 711 -16.17 17.31 -10.80
CA ALA A 711 -16.16 16.88 -9.39
C ALA A 711 -17.57 16.59 -8.86
N GLU A 712 -18.55 17.46 -9.11
CA GLU A 712 -19.95 17.26 -8.71
C GLU A 712 -20.52 15.99 -9.37
N GLU A 713 -20.30 15.80 -10.68
CA GLU A 713 -20.75 14.61 -11.41
C GLU A 713 -20.11 13.31 -10.87
N ALA A 714 -18.79 13.33 -10.65
CA ALA A 714 -18.04 12.16 -10.23
C ALA A 714 -18.37 11.74 -8.79
N LEU A 715 -18.52 12.71 -7.88
CA LEU A 715 -18.88 12.46 -6.49
C LEU A 715 -20.35 12.09 -6.32
N THR A 716 -21.27 12.65 -7.11
CA THR A 716 -22.69 12.25 -7.09
C THR A 716 -22.90 10.80 -7.55
N ASP A 717 -22.21 10.39 -8.63
CA ASP A 717 -22.15 8.97 -9.03
C ASP A 717 -21.54 8.10 -7.93
N PHE A 718 -20.42 8.52 -7.35
CA PHE A 718 -19.72 7.74 -6.33
C PHE A 718 -20.51 7.60 -5.03
N ALA A 719 -21.18 8.66 -4.57
CA ALA A 719 -22.11 8.63 -3.44
C ALA A 719 -23.27 7.66 -3.70
N THR A 720 -23.84 7.68 -4.90
CA THR A 720 -24.90 6.74 -5.32
C THR A 720 -24.41 5.29 -5.29
N ARG A 721 -23.23 5.01 -5.84
CA ARG A 721 -22.62 3.66 -5.78
C ARG A 721 -22.29 3.23 -4.35
N THR A 722 -21.83 4.14 -3.49
CA THR A 722 -21.55 3.88 -2.07
C THR A 722 -22.84 3.55 -1.29
N ARG A 723 -23.92 4.31 -1.50
CA ARG A 723 -25.24 4.03 -0.89
C ARG A 723 -25.80 2.67 -1.34
N ASN A 724 -25.64 2.32 -2.62
CA ASN A 724 -26.05 1.03 -3.14
C ASN A 724 -25.24 -0.14 -2.55
N GLU A 725 -23.93 0.00 -2.35
CA GLU A 725 -23.13 -1.05 -1.70
C GLU A 725 -23.44 -1.18 -0.21
N ALA A 726 -23.62 -0.06 0.53
CA ALA A 726 -24.06 -0.08 1.92
C ALA A 726 -25.41 -0.82 2.09
N ALA A 727 -26.37 -0.55 1.21
CA ALA A 727 -27.67 -1.22 1.19
C ALA A 727 -27.61 -2.70 0.71
N ARG A 728 -26.43 -3.19 0.31
CA ARG A 728 -26.18 -4.58 -0.11
C ARG A 728 -25.36 -5.36 0.90
N THR A 729 -24.67 -4.67 1.82
CA THR A 729 -23.93 -5.27 2.95
C THR A 729 -24.77 -5.37 4.21
N ASN A 730 -25.78 -4.52 4.36
CA ASN A 730 -26.83 -4.60 5.38
C ASN A 730 -27.95 -5.57 4.96
#